data_AF-V2WS63-F1
#
_entry.id   AF-V2WS63-F1
#
_cell.length_a   1.000
_cell.length_b   1.000
_cell.length_c   1.000
_cell.angle_alpha   90.00
_cell.angle_beta   90.00
_cell.angle_gamma   90.00
#
_symmetry.space_group_name_H-M   'P 1'
#
loop_
_entity.id
_entity.type
_entity.pdbx_description
1 polymer ?
#
loop_
_entity_poly.entity_id
_entity_poly.type
_entity_poly.pdbx_seq_one_letter_code
_entity_poly.pdbx_strand_id
1 'polypeptide(L)'
;MTSVLVLALSIFSLGSGAAGVHYNRLGLVSRQNRAVTGDSYCSFKLCVNATVSGSTVQYELTPKDGSATPGWMAIGFGRSMIGSPMVVLWSNADGTVTLSQREADGYTEPKVVQEPDRVASLVQGSSSVANGNIKFSFTIPSDGKASQSIIWAWGDANPGSSNIDATIQQHRSMGSAQLNLAKDLSSTSPSTGSGSNGGNSNSGSSQHEQPLLPYQKLIVAHAIFCVVGFLLLLPVGALLARYLRTFTDVWFKGHWIIQFALAGPPIVVGIAMGIQAVVKAGVKHLDDGHKKWGIALFILYLVQCALGAFIHFIKPSKPGRPPQNYIHAVLGLLIIALALYQVRTGYADEWPKATGREDIPGANAVWITWAVLLPILYAAGLAFLPKQYRQEGAKRRTAGGDMDYEDDIRMIFRLFTTMSITLLDGGFGTTLEQIFHLNVSHRPLWSTKAVVDSPDVIVQAHLAFLRAGTRMLSTATYQSSYMEFERAGIHNRDTAKEIMRKSVELACQAREMFITEQQDQVGEQDIGIAFVMGPFGAGLDPPQEWEAVYPPPYGPIDNVPGSASRRNAFREGERELEDRSIEALTDFHRGRLEMFLEDDVGRKVWKKVDCFAFETIPLVREVKAIRRAVGKAFKGREDLAKPWWISSIFPGGKVPEMDLRSGNGEERLSVRDLVRAELTGDYPLPRGIGLNCTPLDSVPGLVNNFEREVCRLRDEGALTNPLWLIVYPNAGDVYDTVADKWVDDADDHVRGERMSSWAKDLSDVVRTAQVSGVWDRILVGGCCRTHPGHIDRLEKAL
;
A
#
# COMPACT_ATOMS: atom_id res chain seq x y z
N MET A 1 -25.43 4.53 -9.86
CA MET A 1 -24.13 4.71 -9.16
C MET A 1 -23.15 5.61 -9.93
N THR A 2 -23.62 6.49 -10.83
CA THR A 2 -22.78 7.34 -11.69
C THR A 2 -22.81 8.84 -11.35
N SER A 3 -23.56 9.26 -10.32
CA SER A 3 -23.73 10.69 -9.97
C SER A 3 -22.87 11.19 -8.80
N VAL A 4 -22.12 10.31 -8.13
CA VAL A 4 -21.27 10.69 -6.97
C VAL A 4 -19.80 10.90 -7.38
N LEU A 5 -19.37 10.37 -8.54
CA LEU A 5 -18.01 10.56 -9.05
C LEU A 5 -17.82 11.86 -9.86
N VAL A 6 -18.91 12.50 -10.29
CA VAL A 6 -18.86 13.67 -11.19
C VAL A 6 -18.53 14.97 -10.45
N LEU A 7 -18.78 15.06 -9.14
CA LEU A 7 -18.53 16.30 -8.38
C LEU A 7 -17.06 16.48 -7.95
N ALA A 8 -16.27 15.41 -7.93
CA ALA A 8 -14.84 15.48 -7.58
C ALA A 8 -13.93 15.84 -8.77
N LEU A 9 -14.44 15.75 -10.00
CA LEU A 9 -13.67 15.93 -11.25
C LEU A 9 -13.86 17.30 -11.92
N SER A 10 -14.68 18.20 -11.37
CA SER A 10 -14.94 19.52 -11.96
C SER A 10 -13.89 20.60 -11.66
N ILE A 11 -12.75 20.26 -11.03
CA ILE A 11 -11.68 21.23 -10.68
C ILE A 11 -10.56 21.28 -11.74
N PHE A 12 -10.58 20.40 -12.75
CA PHE A 12 -9.56 20.36 -13.81
C PHE A 12 -10.18 20.48 -15.21
N SER A 13 -10.59 21.68 -15.63
CA SER A 13 -10.58 22.08 -17.05
C SER A 13 -10.92 23.55 -17.25
N LEU A 14 -10.35 24.11 -18.33
CA LEU A 14 -10.58 25.41 -18.98
C LEU A 14 -9.61 26.53 -18.53
N GLY A 15 -8.66 27.00 -19.33
CA GLY A 15 -8.52 26.94 -20.78
C GLY A 15 -8.78 28.30 -21.40
N SER A 16 -7.71 28.85 -21.97
CA SER A 16 -7.53 30.03 -22.80
C SER A 16 -8.75 30.56 -23.55
N GLY A 17 -8.85 31.90 -23.56
CA GLY A 17 -9.92 32.63 -24.24
C GLY A 17 -9.82 32.67 -25.77
N ALA A 18 -10.94 33.04 -26.36
CA ALA A 18 -11.03 33.72 -27.65
C ALA A 18 -12.24 34.65 -27.61
N ALA A 19 -12.01 35.88 -28.05
CA ALA A 19 -12.96 36.98 -28.06
C ALA A 19 -14.00 36.83 -29.19
N GLY A 20 -15.21 37.32 -28.94
CA GLY A 20 -16.27 37.52 -29.92
C GLY A 20 -17.10 38.75 -29.56
N VAL A 21 -17.08 39.73 -30.45
CA VAL A 21 -17.64 41.09 -30.37
C VAL A 21 -19.17 41.09 -30.41
N HIS A 22 -19.84 42.02 -29.70
CA HIS A 22 -20.95 42.82 -30.24
C HIS A 22 -21.26 44.04 -29.37
N TYR A 23 -21.13 45.23 -29.97
CA TYR A 23 -21.65 46.49 -29.46
C TYR A 23 -23.16 46.58 -29.65
N ASN A 24 -23.88 47.16 -28.69
CA ASN A 24 -24.96 48.09 -29.01
C ASN A 24 -25.10 49.19 -27.95
N ARG A 25 -25.13 50.42 -28.46
CA ARG A 25 -25.42 51.70 -27.79
C ARG A 25 -26.92 51.80 -27.54
N LEU A 26 -27.30 52.41 -26.41
CA LEU A 26 -28.35 53.43 -26.34
C LEU A 26 -28.31 54.08 -24.96
N GLY A 27 -28.06 55.39 -24.93
CA GLY A 27 -28.08 56.20 -23.73
C GLY A 27 -29.47 56.76 -23.44
N LEU A 28 -29.70 57.09 -22.17
CA LEU A 28 -30.68 58.08 -21.73
C LEU A 28 -30.18 58.66 -20.40
N VAL A 29 -29.94 59.97 -20.42
CA VAL A 29 -29.55 60.78 -19.27
C VAL A 29 -30.82 61.17 -18.51
N SER A 30 -30.90 60.88 -17.22
CA SER A 30 -31.86 61.50 -16.30
C SER A 30 -31.11 62.07 -15.10
N ARG A 31 -31.24 63.38 -14.88
CA ARG A 31 -30.84 64.07 -13.65
C ARG A 31 -31.93 63.83 -12.60
N GLN A 32 -31.63 63.05 -11.55
CA GLN A 32 -32.43 63.02 -10.33
C GLN A 32 -31.49 62.91 -9.12
N ASN A 33 -31.83 63.64 -8.05
CA ASN A 33 -31.27 63.69 -6.70
C ASN A 33 -30.09 62.75 -6.43
N ARG A 34 -28.94 63.27 -5.99
CA ARG A 34 -27.84 62.43 -5.47
C ARG A 34 -28.40 61.55 -4.36
N ALA A 35 -28.80 60.33 -4.70
CA ALA A 35 -29.06 59.29 -3.75
C ALA A 35 -27.80 59.17 -2.90
N VAL A 36 -27.96 59.19 -1.59
CA VAL A 36 -26.87 58.84 -0.69
C VAL A 36 -26.56 57.38 -0.99
N THR A 37 -25.41 57.12 -1.59
CA THR A 37 -24.99 55.76 -1.93
C THR A 37 -24.04 55.24 -0.85
N GLY A 38 -23.98 53.93 -0.70
CA GLY A 38 -23.18 53.33 0.35
C GLY A 38 -23.58 51.91 0.66
N ASP A 39 -22.79 51.29 1.52
CA ASP A 39 -22.98 49.90 1.91
C ASP A 39 -22.52 49.67 3.34
N SER A 40 -22.99 48.60 3.94
CA SER A 40 -22.55 48.20 5.28
C SER A 40 -22.09 46.75 5.28
N TYR A 41 -21.11 46.49 6.14
CA TYR A 41 -20.57 45.16 6.40
C TYR A 41 -20.48 44.96 7.90
N CYS A 42 -20.91 43.80 8.39
CA CYS A 42 -20.81 43.46 9.81
C CYS A 42 -20.11 42.12 9.99
N SER A 43 -19.01 42.12 10.74
CA SER A 43 -18.36 40.92 11.26
C SER A 43 -18.89 40.55 12.64
N PHE A 44 -18.33 39.49 13.24
CA PHE A 44 -18.62 39.06 14.60
C PHE A 44 -18.09 40.01 15.69
N LYS A 45 -17.26 41.01 15.35
CA LYS A 45 -16.73 42.01 16.29
C LYS A 45 -16.97 43.45 15.88
N LEU A 46 -16.99 43.73 14.58
CA LEU A 46 -16.98 45.08 14.03
C LEU A 46 -17.99 45.20 12.88
N CYS A 47 -18.82 46.23 12.94
CA CYS A 47 -19.60 46.72 11.82
C CYS A 47 -18.94 47.96 11.22
N VAL A 48 -18.87 48.00 9.89
CA VAL A 48 -18.38 49.12 9.09
C VAL A 48 -19.53 49.57 8.21
N ASN A 49 -19.94 50.82 8.36
CA ASN A 49 -20.90 51.46 7.47
C ASN A 49 -20.20 52.55 6.65
N ALA A 50 -20.35 52.51 5.33
CA ALA A 50 -19.75 53.47 4.42
C ALA A 50 -20.84 54.24 3.69
N THR A 51 -20.79 55.57 3.79
CA THR A 51 -21.77 56.47 3.17
C THR A 51 -21.05 57.48 2.29
N VAL A 52 -21.44 57.57 1.02
CA VAL A 52 -20.86 58.48 0.04
C VAL A 52 -21.66 59.77 -0.01
N SER A 53 -20.96 60.90 0.18
CA SER A 53 -21.53 62.24 0.07
C SER A 53 -20.68 63.08 -0.85
N GLY A 54 -21.03 63.11 -2.13
CA GLY A 54 -20.26 63.85 -3.14
C GLY A 54 -18.86 63.26 -3.36
N SER A 55 -17.81 64.02 -3.01
CA SER A 55 -16.41 63.62 -3.19
C SER A 55 -15.79 62.99 -1.94
N THR A 56 -16.55 62.79 -0.87
CA THR A 56 -16.07 62.18 0.38
C THR A 56 -16.86 60.93 0.72
N VAL A 57 -16.19 59.99 1.40
CA VAL A 57 -16.79 58.79 1.96
C VAL A 57 -16.66 58.86 3.47
N GLN A 58 -17.77 58.75 4.18
CA GLN A 58 -17.81 58.64 5.64
C GLN A 58 -17.83 57.16 6.02
N TYR A 59 -16.90 56.75 6.86
CA TYR A 59 -16.84 55.42 7.45
C TYR A 59 -17.20 55.49 8.93
N GLU A 60 -18.08 54.60 9.35
CA GLU A 60 -18.52 54.44 10.71
C GLU A 60 -18.22 53.02 11.20
N LEU A 61 -17.45 52.92 12.28
CA LEU A 61 -17.01 51.69 12.90
C LEU A 61 -17.73 51.55 14.24
N THR A 62 -18.48 50.46 14.39
CA THR A 62 -19.21 50.13 15.62
C THR A 62 -18.91 48.70 16.05
N PRO A 63 -18.72 48.42 17.36
CA PRO A 63 -18.72 47.06 17.86
C PRO A 63 -20.06 46.39 17.56
N LYS A 64 -20.02 45.10 17.24
CA LYS A 64 -21.26 44.32 17.07
C LYS A 64 -21.99 44.19 18.42
N ASP A 65 -23.32 44.21 18.43
CA ASP A 65 -24.11 43.98 19.63
C ASP A 65 -23.67 42.70 20.37
N GLY A 66 -23.44 42.82 21.68
CA GLY A 66 -22.93 41.73 22.52
C GLY A 66 -21.42 41.45 22.42
N SER A 67 -20.67 42.21 21.62
CA SER A 67 -19.21 42.15 21.60
C SER A 67 -18.58 42.94 22.76
N ALA A 68 -17.39 42.53 23.17
CA ALA A 68 -16.61 43.26 24.18
C ALA A 68 -16.22 44.64 23.65
N THR A 69 -16.12 45.62 24.55
CA THR A 69 -15.67 46.97 24.24
C THR A 69 -14.26 46.94 23.62
N PRO A 70 -14.05 47.53 22.43
CA PRO A 70 -12.72 47.58 21.82
C PRO A 70 -11.76 48.48 22.59
N GLY A 71 -10.49 48.08 22.63
CA GLY A 71 -9.37 48.97 22.92
C GLY A 71 -9.06 49.88 21.73
N TRP A 72 -9.08 49.33 20.51
CA TRP A 72 -8.93 50.06 19.24
C TRP A 72 -9.63 49.33 18.09
N MET A 73 -10.01 50.07 17.05
CA MET A 73 -10.58 49.52 15.80
C MET A 73 -9.87 50.14 14.59
N ALA A 74 -9.69 49.37 13.52
CA ALA A 74 -9.06 49.88 12.31
C ALA A 74 -9.72 49.35 11.04
N ILE A 75 -9.65 50.16 9.98
CA ILE A 75 -9.86 49.71 8.61
C ILE A 75 -8.65 50.08 7.74
N GLY A 76 -8.29 49.19 6.82
CA GLY A 76 -7.30 49.42 5.78
C GLY A 76 -7.91 49.38 4.39
N PHE A 77 -7.46 50.25 3.50
CA PHE A 77 -7.98 50.40 2.15
C PHE A 77 -7.17 49.56 1.16
N GLY A 78 -7.50 48.27 1.09
CA GLY A 78 -6.84 47.33 0.19
C GLY A 78 -7.27 45.90 0.48
N ARG A 79 -6.50 44.92 -0.01
CA ARG A 79 -6.80 43.48 0.11
C ARG A 79 -5.91 42.75 1.13
N SER A 80 -4.86 43.39 1.60
CA SER A 80 -3.86 42.80 2.52
C SER A 80 -3.30 43.86 3.45
N MET A 81 -2.72 43.45 4.59
CA MET A 81 -2.10 44.38 5.53
C MET A 81 -0.92 45.15 4.92
N ILE A 82 -0.09 44.45 4.15
CA ILE A 82 1.07 45.03 3.47
C ILE A 82 0.59 45.98 2.36
N GLY A 83 1.09 47.21 2.37
CA GLY A 83 0.84 48.24 1.34
C GLY A 83 -0.58 48.80 1.32
N SER A 84 -1.39 48.57 2.37
CA SER A 84 -2.70 49.20 2.50
C SER A 84 -2.62 50.39 3.45
N PRO A 85 -3.05 51.60 3.02
CA PRO A 85 -3.28 52.72 3.92
C PRO A 85 -4.38 52.37 4.93
N MET A 86 -4.13 52.61 6.20
CA MET A 86 -5.02 52.25 7.31
C MET A 86 -5.40 53.47 8.14
N VAL A 87 -6.59 53.41 8.70
CA VAL A 87 -7.07 54.35 9.71
C VAL A 87 -7.35 53.54 10.97
N VAL A 88 -6.59 53.83 12.02
CA VAL A 88 -6.69 53.20 13.35
C VAL A 88 -7.29 54.24 14.30
N LEU A 89 -8.33 53.86 15.05
CA LEU A 89 -9.02 54.74 15.99
C LEU A 89 -9.12 54.11 17.38
N TRP A 90 -8.93 54.92 18.41
CA TRP A 90 -9.12 54.55 19.82
C TRP A 90 -9.53 55.75 20.66
N SER A 91 -10.14 55.48 21.81
CA SER A 91 -10.59 56.49 22.77
C SER A 91 -9.49 56.88 23.75
N ASN A 92 -9.43 58.14 24.17
CA ASN A 92 -8.49 58.66 25.15
C ASN A 92 -9.16 58.83 26.53
N ALA A 93 -8.35 58.95 27.58
CA ALA A 93 -8.83 59.11 28.95
C ALA A 93 -9.66 60.39 29.18
N ASP A 94 -9.44 61.43 28.37
CA ASP A 94 -10.18 62.71 28.39
C ASP A 94 -11.51 62.66 27.60
N GLY A 95 -11.88 61.50 27.06
CA GLY A 95 -13.09 61.31 26.25
C GLY A 95 -12.93 61.68 24.78
N THR A 96 -11.76 62.14 24.35
CA THR A 96 -11.46 62.38 22.93
C THR A 96 -11.16 61.08 22.19
N VAL A 97 -11.10 61.12 20.85
CA VAL A 97 -10.73 59.98 20.00
C VAL A 97 -9.48 60.34 19.22
N THR A 98 -8.48 59.46 19.25
CA THR A 98 -7.30 59.58 18.37
C THR A 98 -7.58 58.87 17.06
N LEU A 99 -7.30 59.55 15.95
CA LEU A 99 -7.28 59.00 14.59
C LEU A 99 -5.82 58.94 14.14
N SER A 100 -5.33 57.75 13.82
CA SER A 100 -3.97 57.51 13.34
C SER A 100 -4.01 56.90 11.94
N GLN A 101 -3.40 57.58 10.95
CA GLN A 101 -3.21 57.02 9.61
C GLN A 101 -1.87 56.31 9.53
N ARG A 102 -1.91 55.02 9.16
CA ARG A 102 -0.74 54.15 9.18
C ARG A 102 -0.65 53.28 7.93
N GLU A 103 0.53 52.76 7.65
CA GLU A 103 0.77 51.77 6.60
C GLU A 103 1.78 50.74 7.09
N ALA A 104 1.68 49.50 6.61
CA ALA A 104 2.59 48.42 6.95
C ALA A 104 3.37 47.96 5.71
N ASP A 105 4.68 47.82 5.87
CA ASP A 105 5.61 47.19 4.91
C ASP A 105 5.68 45.67 5.07
N GLY A 106 5.11 45.13 6.16
CA GLY A 106 5.08 43.71 6.50
C GLY A 106 3.88 43.36 7.40
N TYR A 107 3.89 42.16 7.99
CA TYR A 107 2.91 41.75 9.02
C TYR A 107 3.36 42.16 10.43
N THR A 108 3.88 43.38 10.54
CA THR A 108 4.35 44.01 11.79
C THR A 108 3.49 45.24 12.09
N GLU A 109 3.66 45.84 13.26
CA GLU A 109 2.90 47.05 13.61
C GLU A 109 3.00 48.11 12.50
N PRO A 110 1.87 48.59 11.95
CA PRO A 110 1.86 49.66 10.95
C PRO A 110 2.48 50.94 11.50
N LYS A 111 3.22 51.67 10.66
CA LYS A 111 3.87 52.94 11.01
C LYS A 111 3.03 54.13 10.56
N VAL A 112 3.10 55.24 11.28
CA VAL A 112 2.38 56.48 10.93
C VAL A 112 2.87 57.02 9.58
N VAL A 113 1.92 57.38 8.72
CA VAL A 113 2.18 58.06 7.46
C VAL A 113 1.97 59.55 7.67
N GLN A 114 3.03 60.36 7.52
CA GLN A 114 2.99 61.80 7.78
C GLN A 114 2.17 62.57 6.73
N GLU A 115 2.24 62.16 5.46
CA GLU A 115 1.55 62.79 4.34
C GLU A 115 0.80 61.73 3.50
N PRO A 116 -0.37 61.26 3.95
CA PRO A 116 -1.12 60.25 3.23
C PRO A 116 -1.83 60.84 2.00
N ASP A 117 -1.82 60.13 0.88
CA ASP A 117 -2.48 60.52 -0.39
C ASP A 117 -3.97 60.90 -0.21
N ARG A 118 -4.63 60.26 0.75
CA ARG A 118 -6.01 60.54 1.15
C ARG A 118 -6.05 60.79 2.66
N VAL A 119 -6.20 62.04 3.04
CA VAL A 119 -6.26 62.45 4.45
C VAL A 119 -7.61 62.07 5.05
N ALA A 120 -7.59 61.30 6.13
CA ALA A 120 -8.76 60.94 6.91
C ALA A 120 -8.98 61.97 8.03
N SER A 121 -10.23 62.41 8.22
CA SER A 121 -10.60 63.41 9.22
C SER A 121 -11.67 62.87 10.15
N LEU A 122 -11.45 63.00 11.45
CA LEU A 122 -12.38 62.52 12.47
C LEU A 122 -13.68 63.34 12.46
N VAL A 123 -14.83 62.66 12.53
CA VAL A 123 -16.15 63.31 12.68
C VAL A 123 -16.51 63.29 14.17
N GLN A 124 -16.15 64.36 14.88
CA GLN A 124 -16.29 64.41 16.35
C GLN A 124 -17.75 64.27 16.83
N GLY A 125 -18.72 64.89 16.16
CA GLY A 125 -20.14 64.80 16.54
C GLY A 125 -20.81 63.44 16.30
N SER A 126 -20.16 62.55 15.57
CA SER A 126 -20.65 61.18 15.29
C SER A 126 -19.76 60.09 15.92
N SER A 127 -18.67 60.49 16.58
CA SER A 127 -17.81 59.58 17.33
C SER A 127 -18.16 59.69 18.82
N SER A 128 -18.76 58.64 19.39
CA SER A 128 -19.26 58.66 20.77
C SER A 128 -18.66 57.52 21.58
N VAL A 129 -18.32 57.82 22.84
CA VAL A 129 -17.91 56.85 23.86
C VAL A 129 -18.83 57.07 25.07
N ALA A 130 -20.07 56.62 24.98
CA ALA A 130 -21.07 56.82 26.03
C ALA A 130 -21.69 55.48 26.44
N ASN A 131 -21.73 55.19 27.75
CA ASN A 131 -22.35 53.99 28.33
C ASN A 131 -21.96 52.65 27.67
N GLY A 132 -20.67 52.49 27.31
CA GLY A 132 -20.16 51.26 26.67
C GLY A 132 -20.40 51.17 25.16
N ASN A 133 -21.15 52.10 24.56
CA ASN A 133 -21.35 52.17 23.12
C ASN A 133 -20.26 53.03 22.47
N ILE A 134 -19.25 52.35 21.93
CA ILE A 134 -18.17 52.99 21.16
C ILE A 134 -18.60 53.08 19.70
N LYS A 135 -18.50 54.27 19.12
CA LYS A 135 -18.70 54.50 17.69
C LYS A 135 -17.61 55.43 17.21
N PHE A 136 -16.88 55.03 16.17
CA PHE A 136 -15.85 55.86 15.55
C PHE A 136 -16.29 56.23 14.14
N SER A 137 -16.31 57.52 13.83
CA SER A 137 -16.70 58.02 12.53
C SER A 137 -15.61 58.93 11.96
N PHE A 138 -15.23 58.70 10.72
CA PHE A 138 -14.29 59.55 10.01
C PHE A 138 -14.66 59.71 8.53
N THR A 139 -14.20 60.77 7.91
CA THR A 139 -14.36 61.02 6.47
C THR A 139 -13.01 60.90 5.76
N ILE A 140 -13.02 60.41 4.54
CA ILE A 140 -11.84 60.35 3.67
C ILE A 140 -12.26 60.74 2.24
N PRO A 141 -11.42 61.44 1.45
CA PRO A 141 -11.71 61.70 0.04
C PRO A 141 -12.01 60.41 -0.72
N SER A 142 -12.99 60.40 -1.62
CA SER A 142 -13.29 59.25 -2.46
C SER A 142 -12.17 59.02 -3.47
N ASP A 143 -11.81 57.75 -3.72
CA ASP A 143 -10.88 57.37 -4.80
C ASP A 143 -11.61 57.14 -6.14
N GLY A 144 -12.90 57.48 -6.21
CA GLY A 144 -13.72 57.36 -7.41
C GLY A 144 -14.19 55.94 -7.74
N LYS A 145 -13.83 54.93 -6.94
CA LYS A 145 -14.21 53.53 -7.19
C LYS A 145 -15.61 53.23 -6.64
N ALA A 146 -16.42 52.56 -7.44
CA ALA A 146 -17.74 52.06 -7.02
C ALA A 146 -17.64 50.88 -6.04
N SER A 147 -16.56 50.10 -6.09
CA SER A 147 -16.31 48.99 -5.18
C SER A 147 -15.02 49.22 -4.39
N GLN A 148 -15.12 49.21 -3.07
CA GLN A 148 -14.00 49.44 -2.16
C GLN A 148 -13.68 48.13 -1.43
N SER A 149 -12.48 47.60 -1.68
CA SER A 149 -11.93 46.53 -0.83
C SER A 149 -11.41 47.14 0.47
N ILE A 150 -11.77 46.53 1.59
CA ILE A 150 -11.28 46.88 2.92
C ILE A 150 -10.73 45.65 3.63
N ILE A 151 -9.73 45.87 4.46
CA ILE A 151 -9.38 44.99 5.57
C ILE A 151 -9.80 45.67 6.87
N TRP A 152 -10.08 44.90 7.91
CA TRP A 152 -10.46 45.44 9.20
C TRP A 152 -9.77 44.69 10.32
N ALA A 153 -9.56 45.38 11.44
CA ALA A 153 -8.92 44.83 12.63
C ALA A 153 -9.55 45.41 13.91
N TRP A 154 -9.53 44.59 14.96
CA TRP A 154 -10.10 44.88 16.27
C TRP A 154 -9.12 44.44 17.36
N GLY A 155 -8.83 45.32 18.31
CA GLY A 155 -7.97 45.05 19.47
C GLY A 155 -8.69 45.27 20.79
N ASP A 156 -8.32 44.50 21.81
CA ASP A 156 -8.86 44.56 23.18
C ASP A 156 -8.14 45.59 24.06
N ALA A 157 -6.84 45.82 23.84
CA ALA A 157 -6.03 46.73 24.64
C ALA A 157 -5.99 48.14 24.04
N ASN A 158 -6.44 49.14 24.81
CA ASN A 158 -6.30 50.54 24.41
C ASN A 158 -4.81 50.98 24.48
N PRO A 159 -4.29 51.75 23.50
CA PRO A 159 -2.89 52.21 23.50
C PRO A 159 -2.50 53.11 24.69
N GLY A 160 -3.47 53.71 25.38
CA GLY A 160 -3.26 54.50 26.59
C GLY A 160 -2.64 55.88 26.38
N SER A 161 -2.45 56.31 25.14
CA SER A 161 -1.88 57.61 24.76
C SER A 161 -2.70 58.25 23.65
N SER A 162 -2.82 59.58 23.68
CA SER A 162 -3.47 60.36 22.62
C SER A 162 -2.57 60.58 21.39
N ASN A 163 -1.29 60.21 21.45
CA ASN A 163 -0.35 60.36 20.34
C ASN A 163 -0.68 59.43 19.17
N ILE A 164 -0.66 59.95 17.94
CA ILE A 164 -0.98 59.18 16.73
C ILE A 164 0.00 58.02 16.48
N ASP A 165 1.22 58.08 16.99
CA ASP A 165 2.28 57.07 16.88
C ASP A 165 2.34 56.10 18.06
N ALA A 166 1.38 56.14 18.99
CA ALA A 166 1.33 55.24 20.14
C ALA A 166 1.38 53.76 19.72
N THR A 167 2.19 52.95 20.40
CA THR A 167 2.30 51.52 20.12
C THR A 167 0.95 50.82 20.28
N ILE A 168 0.49 50.12 19.25
CA ILE A 168 -0.74 49.34 19.28
C ILE A 168 -0.42 47.85 19.44
N GLN A 169 -1.13 47.17 20.34
CA GLN A 169 -1.01 45.72 20.44
C GLN A 169 -1.63 45.03 19.22
N GLN A 170 -1.13 43.84 18.89
CA GLN A 170 -1.66 43.02 17.80
C GLN A 170 -3.17 42.77 17.97
N HIS A 171 -3.92 42.92 16.89
CA HIS A 171 -5.37 42.71 16.88
C HIS A 171 -5.75 41.29 17.32
N ARG A 172 -6.89 41.16 18.01
CA ARG A 172 -7.49 39.87 18.37
C ARG A 172 -8.41 39.31 17.28
N SER A 173 -8.92 40.17 16.43
CA SER A 173 -9.83 39.81 15.35
C SER A 173 -9.54 40.69 14.14
N MET A 174 -9.54 40.08 12.96
CA MET A 174 -9.32 40.76 11.70
C MET A 174 -10.08 40.06 10.58
N GLY A 175 -10.22 40.73 9.44
CA GLY A 175 -10.81 40.16 8.24
C GLY A 175 -10.74 41.11 7.07
N SER A 176 -11.44 40.76 5.99
CA SER A 176 -11.59 41.60 4.80
C SER A 176 -13.04 41.67 4.39
N ALA A 177 -13.40 42.71 3.66
CA ALA A 177 -14.73 42.90 3.09
C ALA A 177 -14.64 43.71 1.80
N GLN A 178 -15.72 43.69 1.02
CA GLN A 178 -15.88 44.54 -0.14
C GLN A 178 -17.19 45.32 0.02
N LEU A 179 -17.10 46.65 -0.10
CA LEU A 179 -18.24 47.55 0.05
C LEU A 179 -18.62 48.12 -1.32
N ASN A 180 -19.90 48.08 -1.67
CA ASN A 180 -20.41 48.71 -2.88
C ASN A 180 -20.82 50.16 -2.60
N LEU A 181 -19.90 51.09 -2.82
CA LEU A 181 -20.10 52.52 -2.60
C LEU A 181 -21.10 53.17 -3.57
N ALA A 182 -21.51 52.48 -4.64
CA ALA A 182 -22.51 52.94 -5.61
C ALA A 182 -23.93 52.41 -5.33
N LYS A 183 -24.11 51.59 -4.29
CA LYS A 183 -25.42 51.05 -3.90
C LYS A 183 -26.32 52.13 -3.31
N ASP A 184 -27.56 52.25 -3.78
CA ASP A 184 -28.52 53.23 -3.24
C ASP A 184 -28.96 52.87 -1.82
N LEU A 185 -28.78 53.79 -0.86
CA LEU A 185 -29.33 53.65 0.49
C LEU A 185 -30.76 54.23 0.51
N SER A 186 -31.76 53.44 0.11
CA SER A 186 -33.17 53.84 0.32
C SER A 186 -33.52 53.76 1.81
N SER A 187 -33.97 54.88 2.37
CA SER A 187 -34.33 55.10 3.79
C SER A 187 -35.01 53.88 4.45
N THR A 188 -34.33 53.23 5.40
CA THR A 188 -34.98 52.31 6.33
C THR A 188 -34.45 52.54 7.74
N SER A 189 -35.28 53.14 8.59
CA SER A 189 -35.12 53.19 10.05
C SER A 189 -35.24 51.78 10.67
N PRO A 190 -34.70 51.54 11.87
CA PRO A 190 -34.65 50.20 12.46
C PRO A 190 -36.02 49.77 12.97
N SER A 191 -36.57 48.65 12.48
CA SER A 191 -37.74 48.00 13.06
C SER A 191 -37.38 46.64 13.63
N THR A 192 -37.55 46.55 14.95
CA THR A 192 -37.70 45.35 15.75
C THR A 192 -38.88 44.48 15.27
N GLY A 193 -38.72 43.15 15.35
CA GLY A 193 -39.86 42.23 15.50
C GLY A 193 -40.06 41.15 14.43
N SER A 194 -39.67 39.93 14.79
CA SER A 194 -40.41 38.66 14.66
C SER A 194 -40.85 38.11 13.29
N GLY A 195 -40.43 36.87 13.02
CA GLY A 195 -41.34 35.81 12.55
C GLY A 195 -41.42 35.50 11.05
N SER A 196 -40.73 34.43 10.65
CA SER A 196 -41.16 33.38 9.68
C SER A 196 -41.76 33.79 8.32
N ASN A 197 -40.99 33.62 7.23
CA ASN A 197 -41.16 32.56 6.21
C ASN A 197 -40.31 32.89 4.97
N GLY A 198 -39.30 32.06 4.71
CA GLY A 198 -38.40 32.18 3.57
C GLY A 198 -39.02 31.66 2.28
N GLY A 199 -39.38 32.59 1.39
CA GLY A 199 -39.58 32.35 -0.04
C GLY A 199 -38.38 32.89 -0.82
N ASN A 200 -37.71 32.00 -1.52
CA ASN A 200 -36.52 32.22 -2.34
C ASN A 200 -36.69 33.34 -3.39
N SER A 201 -35.72 34.27 -3.43
CA SER A 201 -35.40 35.03 -4.64
C SER A 201 -33.88 35.12 -4.79
N ASN A 202 -33.38 34.33 -5.74
CA ASN A 202 -32.01 34.34 -6.27
C ASN A 202 -31.64 35.73 -6.81
N SER A 203 -30.60 36.34 -6.25
CA SER A 203 -29.81 37.37 -6.92
C SER A 203 -28.35 36.91 -6.93
N GLY A 204 -27.92 36.34 -8.06
CA GLY A 204 -26.54 35.95 -8.28
C GLY A 204 -25.64 37.17 -8.41
N SER A 205 -24.73 37.37 -7.45
CA SER A 205 -23.54 38.19 -7.64
C SER A 205 -22.40 37.28 -8.09
N SER A 206 -21.82 37.60 -9.24
CA SER A 206 -20.61 36.97 -9.76
C SER A 206 -19.44 37.31 -8.82
N GLN A 207 -19.10 36.38 -7.93
CA GLN A 207 -17.95 36.49 -7.03
C GLN A 207 -16.64 36.42 -7.83
N HIS A 208 -15.94 37.53 -7.93
CA HIS A 208 -14.53 37.52 -8.30
C HIS A 208 -13.74 36.95 -7.11
N GLU A 209 -13.37 35.67 -7.19
CA GLU A 209 -12.61 34.94 -6.15
C GLU A 209 -11.30 35.65 -5.79
N GLN A 210 -11.17 36.13 -4.55
CA GLN A 210 -9.89 36.60 -4.04
C GLN A 210 -8.94 35.41 -3.78
N PRO A 211 -7.65 35.50 -4.14
CA PRO A 211 -6.70 34.40 -3.93
C PRO A 211 -6.45 34.16 -2.43
N LEU A 212 -6.47 32.88 -2.02
CA LEU A 212 -6.25 32.44 -0.63
C LEU A 212 -4.82 32.72 -0.16
N LEU A 213 -4.66 33.17 1.09
CA LEU A 213 -3.35 33.29 1.75
C LEU A 213 -2.68 31.90 1.90
N PRO A 214 -1.34 31.82 2.01
CA PRO A 214 -0.64 30.55 2.09
C PRO A 214 -1.12 29.61 3.22
N TYR A 215 -1.46 30.15 4.40
CA TYR A 215 -2.01 29.34 5.50
C TYR A 215 -3.49 28.95 5.23
N GLN A 216 -4.27 29.80 4.56
CA GLN A 216 -5.66 29.49 4.18
C GLN A 216 -5.74 28.37 3.14
N LYS A 217 -4.75 28.28 2.23
CA LYS A 217 -4.60 27.13 1.32
C LYS A 217 -4.37 25.83 2.10
N LEU A 218 -3.61 25.87 3.19
CA LEU A 218 -3.42 24.70 4.07
C LEU A 218 -4.71 24.33 4.82
N ILE A 219 -5.52 25.32 5.22
CA ILE A 219 -6.83 25.08 5.85
C ILE A 219 -7.79 24.41 4.85
N VAL A 220 -7.82 24.87 3.60
CA VAL A 220 -8.60 24.22 2.54
C VAL A 220 -8.13 22.79 2.32
N ALA A 221 -6.81 22.57 2.22
CA ALA A 221 -6.26 21.23 2.05
C ALA A 221 -6.58 20.31 3.24
N HIS A 222 -6.42 20.81 4.48
CA HIS A 222 -6.87 20.13 5.70
C HIS A 222 -8.34 19.72 5.61
N ALA A 223 -9.24 20.65 5.23
CA ALA A 223 -10.66 20.38 5.13
C ALA A 223 -10.97 19.28 4.10
N ILE A 224 -10.35 19.33 2.90
CA ILE A 224 -10.56 18.33 1.85
C ILE A 224 -10.14 16.94 2.34
N PHE A 225 -8.91 16.81 2.82
CA PHE A 225 -8.37 15.53 3.25
C PHE A 225 -9.11 14.95 4.45
N CYS A 226 -9.48 15.79 5.44
CA CYS A 226 -10.27 15.36 6.59
C CYS A 226 -11.70 14.96 6.20
N VAL A 227 -12.35 15.66 5.26
CA VAL A 227 -13.69 15.27 4.77
C VAL A 227 -13.62 13.93 4.02
N VAL A 228 -12.65 13.73 3.13
CA VAL A 228 -12.47 12.44 2.43
C VAL A 228 -12.23 11.31 3.42
N GLY A 229 -11.31 11.50 4.38
CA GLY A 229 -11.02 10.49 5.39
C GLY A 229 -12.21 10.22 6.31
N PHE A 230 -12.60 11.22 7.11
CA PHE A 230 -13.55 11.07 8.20
C PHE A 230 -15.02 11.03 7.78
N LEU A 231 -15.44 11.80 6.77
CA LEU A 231 -16.86 11.88 6.37
C LEU A 231 -17.24 10.86 5.30
N LEU A 232 -16.30 10.49 4.42
CA LEU A 232 -16.57 9.58 3.31
C LEU A 232 -16.06 8.17 3.59
N LEU A 233 -14.74 7.99 3.76
CA LEU A 233 -14.14 6.66 3.79
C LEU A 233 -14.47 5.89 5.08
N LEU A 234 -14.35 6.50 6.27
CA LEU A 234 -14.68 5.78 7.51
C LEU A 234 -16.14 5.29 7.57
N PRO A 235 -17.15 6.10 7.23
CA PRO A 235 -18.54 5.65 7.26
C PRO A 235 -18.85 4.61 6.19
N VAL A 236 -18.28 4.73 4.98
CA VAL A 236 -18.39 3.71 3.93
C VAL A 236 -17.79 2.38 4.40
N GLY A 237 -16.62 2.40 5.01
CA GLY A 237 -16.00 1.20 5.58
C GLY A 237 -16.86 0.56 6.67
N ALA A 238 -17.51 1.37 7.51
CA ALA A 238 -18.40 0.89 8.56
C ALA A 238 -19.69 0.25 8.01
N LEU A 239 -20.30 0.87 6.99
CA LEU A 239 -21.45 0.32 6.28
C LEU A 239 -21.08 -0.97 5.53
N LEU A 240 -19.92 -1.01 4.86
CA LEU A 240 -19.44 -2.21 4.17
C LEU A 240 -19.38 -3.40 5.14
N ALA A 241 -18.77 -3.21 6.32
CA ALA A 241 -18.73 -4.24 7.34
C ALA A 241 -20.12 -4.62 7.86
N ARG A 242 -21.04 -3.65 7.99
CA ARG A 242 -22.39 -3.90 8.49
C ARG A 242 -23.20 -4.80 7.55
N TYR A 243 -23.13 -4.54 6.25
CA TYR A 243 -23.91 -5.25 5.23
C TYR A 243 -23.23 -6.54 4.78
N LEU A 244 -21.97 -6.47 4.33
CA LEU A 244 -21.31 -7.61 3.68
C LEU A 244 -20.97 -8.74 4.64
N ARG A 245 -20.85 -8.47 5.94
CA ARG A 245 -20.59 -9.51 6.95
C ARG A 245 -21.65 -10.62 6.99
N THR A 246 -22.86 -10.37 6.49
CA THR A 246 -23.93 -11.37 6.45
C THR A 246 -23.89 -12.23 5.18
N PHE A 247 -23.23 -11.75 4.12
CA PHE A 247 -23.35 -12.31 2.77
C PHE A 247 -22.04 -12.81 2.18
N THR A 248 -20.90 -12.34 2.67
CA THR A 248 -19.58 -12.66 2.10
C THR A 248 -18.53 -12.73 3.20
N ASP A 249 -17.54 -13.62 3.07
CA ASP A 249 -16.42 -13.70 4.03
C ASP A 249 -15.33 -12.63 3.77
N VAL A 250 -15.32 -11.99 2.59
CA VAL A 250 -14.37 -10.92 2.24
C VAL A 250 -14.67 -9.56 2.90
N TRP A 251 -15.75 -9.45 3.68
CA TRP A 251 -16.19 -8.19 4.31
C TRP A 251 -15.09 -7.54 5.15
N PHE A 252 -14.29 -8.35 5.86
CA PHE A 252 -13.21 -7.84 6.71
C PHE A 252 -12.10 -7.21 5.87
N LYS A 253 -11.75 -7.84 4.73
CA LYS A 253 -10.75 -7.34 3.80
C LYS A 253 -11.12 -5.94 3.31
N GLY A 254 -12.36 -5.80 2.82
CA GLY A 254 -12.88 -4.50 2.37
C GLY A 254 -12.94 -3.48 3.49
N HIS A 255 -13.36 -3.89 4.69
CA HIS A 255 -13.43 -2.99 5.85
C HIS A 255 -12.04 -2.47 6.23
N TRP A 256 -11.06 -3.36 6.40
CA TRP A 256 -9.69 -2.97 6.76
C TRP A 256 -9.04 -2.07 5.70
N ILE A 257 -9.15 -2.41 4.41
CA ILE A 257 -8.59 -1.60 3.31
C ILE A 257 -9.17 -0.19 3.36
N ILE A 258 -10.50 -0.07 3.43
CA ILE A 258 -11.14 1.25 3.42
C ILE A 258 -10.81 2.04 4.68
N GLN A 259 -10.86 1.41 5.86
CA GLN A 259 -10.68 2.09 7.15
C GLN A 259 -9.23 2.49 7.43
N PHE A 260 -8.26 1.67 7.04
CA PHE A 260 -6.85 1.91 7.36
C PHE A 260 -6.03 2.34 6.14
N ALA A 261 -6.01 1.53 5.08
CA ALA A 261 -5.14 1.78 3.92
C ALA A 261 -5.60 2.98 3.08
N LEU A 262 -6.91 3.19 2.94
CA LEU A 262 -7.47 4.30 2.17
C LEU A 262 -7.79 5.52 3.03
N ALA A 263 -8.41 5.36 4.21
CA ALA A 263 -8.76 6.50 5.05
C ALA A 263 -7.58 7.03 5.90
N GLY A 264 -6.64 6.18 6.30
CA GLY A 264 -5.51 6.57 7.13
C GLY A 264 -4.62 7.66 6.53
N PRO A 265 -4.08 7.48 5.30
CA PRO A 265 -3.23 8.49 4.67
C PRO A 265 -3.86 9.88 4.56
N PRO A 266 -5.08 10.07 4.02
CA PRO A 266 -5.69 11.40 3.96
C PRO A 266 -5.97 11.96 5.36
N ILE A 267 -6.34 11.16 6.36
CA ILE A 267 -6.52 11.64 7.74
C ILE A 267 -5.20 12.20 8.30
N VAL A 268 -4.09 11.46 8.15
CA VAL A 268 -2.77 11.89 8.65
C VAL A 268 -2.32 13.16 7.94
N VAL A 269 -2.43 13.20 6.61
CA VAL A 269 -2.08 14.39 5.81
C VAL A 269 -2.94 15.59 6.20
N GLY A 270 -4.25 15.39 6.34
CA GLY A 270 -5.20 16.44 6.75
C GLY A 270 -4.82 17.02 8.10
N ILE A 271 -4.61 16.19 9.13
CA ILE A 271 -4.21 16.65 10.46
C ILE A 271 -2.86 17.39 10.42
N ALA A 272 -1.87 16.86 9.69
CA ALA A 272 -0.57 17.52 9.53
C ALA A 272 -0.70 18.91 8.90
N MET A 273 -1.55 19.07 7.87
CA MET A 273 -1.83 20.36 7.24
C MET A 273 -2.53 21.33 8.19
N GLY A 274 -3.43 20.84 9.05
CA GLY A 274 -4.08 21.65 10.09
C GLY A 274 -3.08 22.19 11.11
N ILE A 275 -2.15 21.36 11.57
CA ILE A 275 -1.06 21.77 12.47
C ILE A 275 -0.16 22.80 11.79
N GLN A 276 0.25 22.58 10.54
CA GLN A 276 1.05 23.54 9.78
C GLN A 276 0.33 24.86 9.53
N ALA A 277 -0.99 24.84 9.30
CA ALA A 277 -1.78 26.05 9.15
C ALA A 277 -1.74 26.90 10.43
N VAL A 278 -1.82 26.28 11.62
CA VAL A 278 -1.68 26.96 12.91
C VAL A 278 -0.29 27.58 13.06
N VAL A 279 0.78 26.82 12.75
CA VAL A 279 2.16 27.33 12.79
C VAL A 279 2.33 28.54 11.88
N LYS A 280 1.84 28.47 10.64
CA LYS A 280 1.94 29.58 9.68
C LYS A 280 1.05 30.77 10.02
N ALA A 281 -0.06 30.55 10.71
CA ALA A 281 -0.93 31.62 11.19
C ALA A 281 -0.36 32.32 12.45
N GLY A 282 0.66 31.75 13.10
CA GLY A 282 1.26 32.31 14.31
C GLY A 282 0.34 32.30 15.54
N VAL A 283 -0.72 31.49 15.52
CA VAL A 283 -1.70 31.38 16.61
C VAL A 283 -1.34 30.23 17.57
N LYS A 284 -1.83 30.28 18.80
CA LYS A 284 -1.53 29.24 19.81
C LYS A 284 -2.11 27.89 19.36
N HIS A 285 -1.36 26.82 19.57
CA HIS A 285 -1.88 25.47 19.38
C HIS A 285 -2.97 25.15 20.43
N LEU A 286 -4.01 24.43 20.00
CA LEU A 286 -5.08 23.91 20.86
C LEU A 286 -5.82 25.00 21.68
N ASP A 287 -5.98 26.19 21.11
CA ASP A 287 -6.65 27.34 21.74
C ASP A 287 -8.18 27.35 21.57
N ASP A 288 -8.73 26.60 20.62
CA ASP A 288 -10.18 26.42 20.42
C ASP A 288 -10.65 24.96 20.53
N GLY A 289 -11.98 24.78 20.49
CA GLY A 289 -12.63 23.48 20.59
C GLY A 289 -12.38 22.57 19.38
N HIS A 290 -12.35 23.10 18.16
CA HIS A 290 -12.12 22.31 16.94
C HIS A 290 -10.71 21.70 16.95
N LYS A 291 -9.70 22.48 17.33
CA LYS A 291 -8.31 21.98 17.46
C LYS A 291 -8.18 20.90 18.53
N LYS A 292 -8.75 21.10 19.73
CA LYS A 292 -8.70 20.13 20.83
C LYS A 292 -9.39 18.82 20.49
N TRP A 293 -10.65 18.91 20.04
CA TRP A 293 -11.44 17.73 19.70
C TRP A 293 -10.96 17.06 18.41
N GLY A 294 -10.37 17.78 17.47
CA GLY A 294 -9.74 17.22 16.28
C GLY A 294 -8.56 16.29 16.61
N ILE A 295 -7.67 16.69 17.53
CA ILE A 295 -6.58 15.82 18.00
C ILE A 295 -7.12 14.65 18.82
N ALA A 296 -8.10 14.88 19.70
CA ALA A 296 -8.75 13.80 20.45
C ALA A 296 -9.39 12.77 19.50
N LEU A 297 -10.07 13.22 18.45
CA LEU A 297 -10.66 12.36 17.43
C LEU A 297 -9.60 11.55 16.68
N PHE A 298 -8.47 12.18 16.32
CA PHE A 298 -7.35 11.47 15.67
C PHE A 298 -6.76 10.38 16.58
N ILE A 299 -6.57 10.66 17.87
CA ILE A 299 -6.12 9.66 18.85
C ILE A 299 -7.15 8.53 18.97
N LEU A 300 -8.44 8.85 19.07
CA LEU A 300 -9.50 7.83 19.12
C LEU A 300 -9.51 6.96 17.86
N TYR A 301 -9.26 7.53 16.68
CA TYR A 301 -9.10 6.77 15.44
C TYR A 301 -7.91 5.80 15.52
N LEU A 302 -6.74 6.24 16.00
CA LEU A 302 -5.59 5.33 16.19
C LEU A 302 -5.89 4.23 17.20
N VAL A 303 -6.55 4.55 18.30
CA VAL A 303 -7.00 3.57 19.31
C VAL A 303 -7.99 2.58 18.70
N GLN A 304 -8.92 3.04 17.87
CA GLN A 304 -9.89 2.19 17.18
C GLN A 304 -9.22 1.23 16.19
N CYS A 305 -8.20 1.70 15.44
CA CYS A 305 -7.39 0.87 14.57
C CYS A 305 -6.59 -0.17 15.35
N ALA A 306 -5.95 0.24 16.46
CA ALA A 306 -5.21 -0.66 17.35
C ALA A 306 -6.15 -1.69 18.01
N LEU A 307 -7.35 -1.29 18.43
CA LEU A 307 -8.37 -2.19 18.96
C LEU A 307 -8.87 -3.17 17.89
N GLY A 308 -9.05 -2.71 16.65
CA GLY A 308 -9.39 -3.56 15.51
C GLY A 308 -8.32 -4.62 15.25
N ALA A 309 -7.05 -4.21 15.25
CA ALA A 309 -5.91 -5.12 15.16
C ALA A 309 -5.87 -6.09 16.34
N PHE A 310 -6.04 -5.61 17.58
CA PHE A 310 -6.08 -6.45 18.78
C PHE A 310 -7.18 -7.52 18.71
N ILE A 311 -8.42 -7.13 18.36
CA ILE A 311 -9.55 -8.07 18.20
C ILE A 311 -9.26 -9.12 17.14
N HIS A 312 -8.55 -8.71 16.10
CA HIS A 312 -8.18 -9.58 15.01
C HIS A 312 -7.09 -10.59 15.42
N PHE A 313 -6.00 -10.11 16.03
CA PHE A 313 -4.83 -10.93 16.36
C PHE A 313 -4.94 -11.69 17.69
N ILE A 314 -5.84 -11.29 18.59
CA ILE A 314 -6.00 -11.87 19.92
C ILE A 314 -7.47 -12.29 20.12
N LYS A 315 -7.75 -13.57 19.85
CA LYS A 315 -9.09 -14.17 20.04
C LYS A 315 -9.18 -14.86 21.41
N PRO A 316 -10.22 -14.61 22.23
CA PRO A 316 -10.33 -15.23 23.55
C PRO A 316 -10.87 -16.67 23.48
N SER A 317 -10.40 -17.50 24.40
CA SER A 317 -10.68 -18.94 24.49
C SER A 317 -12.11 -19.31 24.92
N LYS A 318 -12.95 -18.35 25.34
CA LYS A 318 -14.30 -18.63 25.87
C LYS A 318 -15.36 -18.69 24.77
N PRO A 319 -16.33 -19.62 24.85
CA PRO A 319 -17.45 -19.69 23.90
C PRO A 319 -18.34 -18.45 24.04
N GLY A 320 -18.37 -17.61 23.00
CA GLY A 320 -19.17 -16.39 23.00
C GLY A 320 -18.64 -15.34 22.03
N ARG A 321 -19.43 -14.29 21.77
CA ARG A 321 -18.90 -13.13 21.05
C ARG A 321 -18.15 -12.26 22.06
N PRO A 322 -16.85 -11.99 21.87
CA PRO A 322 -16.07 -11.30 22.88
C PRO A 322 -16.55 -9.87 23.13
N PRO A 323 -16.47 -9.37 24.38
CA PRO A 323 -16.88 -8.00 24.72
C PRO A 323 -16.14 -6.94 23.89
N GLN A 324 -14.86 -7.17 23.57
CA GLN A 324 -14.06 -6.25 22.75
C GLN A 324 -14.66 -5.99 21.36
N ASN A 325 -15.36 -6.94 20.74
CA ASN A 325 -16.02 -6.74 19.45
C ASN A 325 -17.17 -5.74 19.53
N TYR A 326 -17.89 -5.72 20.65
CA TYR A 326 -18.94 -4.73 20.90
C TYR A 326 -18.33 -3.37 21.18
N ILE A 327 -17.25 -3.32 21.99
CA ILE A 327 -16.51 -2.09 22.26
C ILE A 327 -16.01 -1.46 20.96
N HIS A 328 -15.41 -2.23 20.05
CA HIS A 328 -14.95 -1.73 18.76
C HIS A 328 -16.10 -1.21 17.88
N ALA A 329 -17.24 -1.89 17.84
CA ALA A 329 -18.39 -1.40 17.07
C ALA A 329 -18.94 -0.08 17.64
N VAL A 330 -19.11 0.01 18.97
CA VAL A 330 -19.61 1.21 19.64
C VAL A 330 -18.64 2.37 19.51
N LEU A 331 -17.35 2.13 19.78
CA LEU A 331 -16.30 3.15 19.64
C LEU A 331 -16.20 3.67 18.20
N GLY A 332 -16.28 2.79 17.20
CA GLY A 332 -16.29 3.19 15.79
C GLY A 332 -17.46 4.10 15.43
N LEU A 333 -18.66 3.80 15.92
CA LEU A 333 -19.84 4.65 15.71
C LEU A 333 -19.71 6.01 16.43
N LEU A 334 -19.14 6.03 17.64
CA LEU A 334 -18.86 7.27 18.35
C LEU A 334 -17.84 8.14 17.61
N ILE A 335 -16.79 7.54 17.03
CA ILE A 335 -15.81 8.25 16.20
C ILE A 335 -16.48 8.86 14.97
N ILE A 336 -17.37 8.14 14.29
CA ILE A 336 -18.13 8.68 13.15
C ILE A 336 -19.04 9.84 13.57
N ALA A 337 -19.71 9.72 14.72
CA ALA A 337 -20.56 10.81 15.24
C ALA A 337 -19.74 12.06 15.60
N LEU A 338 -18.59 11.87 16.25
CA LEU A 338 -17.64 12.95 16.57
C LEU A 338 -17.04 13.57 15.30
N ALA A 339 -16.75 12.76 14.28
CA ALA A 339 -16.30 13.23 12.97
C ALA A 339 -17.35 14.11 12.29
N LEU A 340 -18.62 13.70 12.28
CA LEU A 340 -19.72 14.52 11.77
C LEU A 340 -19.78 15.87 12.50
N TYR A 341 -19.65 15.86 13.84
CA TYR A 341 -19.59 17.08 14.64
C TYR A 341 -18.38 17.96 14.28
N GLN A 342 -17.17 17.39 14.17
CA GLN A 342 -15.96 18.13 13.84
C GLN A 342 -15.97 18.73 12.43
N VAL A 343 -16.52 18.00 11.44
CA VAL A 343 -16.69 18.55 10.10
C VAL A 343 -17.65 19.73 10.12
N ARG A 344 -18.75 19.63 10.89
CA ARG A 344 -19.71 20.73 11.06
C ARG A 344 -19.07 21.98 11.64
N THR A 345 -18.37 21.85 12.77
CA THR A 345 -17.68 23.00 13.38
C THR A 345 -16.58 23.54 12.48
N GLY A 346 -15.92 22.67 11.70
CA GLY A 346 -14.92 23.06 10.71
C GLY A 346 -15.46 24.01 9.65
N TYR A 347 -16.53 23.64 8.92
CA TYR A 347 -17.05 24.51 7.86
C TYR A 347 -18.01 25.62 8.35
N ALA A 348 -18.68 25.44 9.49
CA ALA A 348 -19.65 26.41 9.99
C ALA A 348 -19.03 27.47 10.90
N ASP A 349 -18.03 27.08 11.71
CA ASP A 349 -17.43 27.99 12.70
C ASP A 349 -16.00 28.38 12.32
N GLU A 350 -15.14 27.41 12.00
CA GLU A 350 -13.72 27.66 11.76
C GLU A 350 -13.44 28.26 10.38
N TRP A 351 -14.20 27.86 9.35
CA TRP A 351 -14.05 28.41 8.01
C TRP A 351 -14.31 29.93 7.96
N PRO A 352 -15.44 30.45 8.47
CA PRO A 352 -15.65 31.90 8.50
C PRO A 352 -14.62 32.62 9.38
N LYS A 353 -14.23 32.03 10.53
CA LYS A 353 -13.21 32.64 11.42
C LYS A 353 -11.83 32.72 10.79
N ALA A 354 -11.40 31.67 10.10
CA ALA A 354 -10.03 31.56 9.59
C ALA A 354 -9.84 32.22 8.23
N THR A 355 -10.92 32.29 7.43
CA THR A 355 -10.88 32.85 6.07
C THR A 355 -11.55 34.21 5.94
N GLY A 356 -12.44 34.58 6.86
CA GLY A 356 -13.28 35.77 6.76
C GLY A 356 -14.29 35.69 5.61
N ARG A 357 -14.55 34.50 5.06
CA ARG A 357 -15.47 34.28 3.94
C ARG A 357 -16.86 33.89 4.45
N GLU A 358 -17.85 34.08 3.58
CA GLU A 358 -19.19 33.57 3.78
C GLU A 358 -19.21 32.04 3.89
N ASP A 359 -20.30 31.53 4.47
CA ASP A 359 -20.55 30.10 4.59
C ASP A 359 -20.50 29.42 3.22
N ILE A 360 -19.95 28.20 3.19
CA ILE A 360 -19.81 27.43 1.96
C ILE A 360 -21.21 27.03 1.45
N PRO A 361 -21.65 27.51 0.26
CA PRO A 361 -22.97 27.21 -0.25
C PRO A 361 -23.18 25.69 -0.40
N GLY A 362 -24.30 25.18 0.12
CA GLY A 362 -24.66 23.77 0.04
C GLY A 362 -23.93 22.83 1.02
N ALA A 363 -22.86 23.25 1.70
CA ALA A 363 -22.14 22.40 2.64
C ALA A 363 -23.03 21.88 3.77
N ASN A 364 -23.88 22.74 4.34
CA ASN A 364 -24.83 22.35 5.38
C ASN A 364 -25.89 21.37 4.86
N ALA A 365 -26.35 21.51 3.60
CA ALA A 365 -27.32 20.57 3.01
C ALA A 365 -26.71 19.19 2.81
N VAL A 366 -25.47 19.11 2.31
CA VAL A 366 -24.72 17.86 2.16
C VAL A 366 -24.48 17.22 3.52
N TRP A 367 -24.05 18.01 4.52
CA TRP A 367 -23.82 17.52 5.86
C TRP A 367 -25.10 16.97 6.51
N ILE A 368 -26.23 17.69 6.44
CA ILE A 368 -27.53 17.22 6.97
C ILE A 368 -27.94 15.91 6.29
N THR A 369 -27.82 15.86 4.95
CA THR A 369 -28.16 14.65 4.18
C THR A 369 -27.36 13.47 4.68
N TRP A 370 -26.05 13.62 4.85
CA TRP A 370 -25.19 12.55 5.34
C TRP A 370 -25.44 12.20 6.81
N ALA A 371 -25.64 13.20 7.67
CA ALA A 371 -25.90 13.04 9.10
C ALA A 371 -27.22 12.29 9.38
N VAL A 372 -28.20 12.39 8.48
CA VAL A 372 -29.47 11.65 8.53
C VAL A 372 -29.35 10.29 7.84
N LEU A 373 -28.75 10.25 6.65
CA LEU A 373 -28.67 9.03 5.84
C LEU A 373 -27.81 7.95 6.50
N LEU A 374 -26.68 8.30 7.14
CA LEU A 374 -25.78 7.33 7.76
C LEU A 374 -26.44 6.50 8.86
N PRO A 375 -27.07 7.11 9.88
CA PRO A 375 -27.81 6.36 10.89
C PRO A 375 -28.91 5.48 10.30
N ILE A 376 -29.65 5.98 9.30
CA ILE A 376 -30.72 5.21 8.64
C ILE A 376 -30.13 3.98 7.93
N LEU A 377 -29.09 4.15 7.12
CA LEU A 377 -28.43 3.05 6.42
C LEU A 377 -27.82 2.04 7.40
N TYR A 378 -27.20 2.52 8.48
CA TYR A 378 -26.63 1.63 9.49
C TYR A 378 -27.73 0.85 10.22
N ALA A 379 -28.83 1.52 10.61
CA ALA A 379 -29.96 0.92 11.29
C ALA A 379 -30.69 -0.09 10.40
N ALA A 380 -30.90 0.20 9.11
CA ALA A 380 -31.45 -0.74 8.14
C ALA A 380 -30.59 -2.02 8.05
N GLY A 381 -29.27 -1.88 8.12
CA GLY A 381 -28.33 -3.02 8.17
C GLY A 381 -28.48 -3.90 9.42
N LEU A 382 -29.05 -3.40 10.52
CA LEU A 382 -29.33 -4.20 11.72
C LEU A 382 -30.44 -5.23 11.49
N ALA A 383 -31.29 -5.07 10.47
CA ALA A 383 -32.29 -6.07 10.10
C ALA A 383 -31.66 -7.43 9.73
N PHE A 384 -30.39 -7.44 9.31
CA PHE A 384 -29.64 -8.66 8.98
C PHE A 384 -28.99 -9.34 10.20
N LEU A 385 -28.99 -8.69 11.37
CA LEU A 385 -28.35 -9.19 12.58
C LEU A 385 -28.89 -10.55 13.05
N PRO A 386 -30.21 -10.85 12.99
CA PRO A 386 -30.72 -12.17 13.34
C PRO A 386 -30.17 -13.27 12.43
N LYS A 387 -30.05 -13.01 11.12
CA LYS A 387 -29.47 -13.95 10.16
C LYS A 387 -27.98 -14.17 10.44
N GLN A 388 -27.25 -13.08 10.68
CA GLN A 388 -25.84 -13.15 11.08
C GLN A 388 -25.64 -13.98 12.35
N TYR A 389 -26.43 -13.76 13.41
CA TYR A 389 -26.30 -14.52 14.65
C TYR A 389 -26.68 -15.99 14.50
N ARG A 390 -27.63 -16.32 13.62
CA ARG A 390 -27.93 -17.72 13.27
C ARG A 390 -26.74 -18.38 12.56
N GLN A 391 -26.10 -17.69 11.61
CA GLN A 391 -24.91 -18.19 10.91
C GLN A 391 -23.71 -18.35 11.86
N GLU A 392 -23.43 -17.33 12.69
CA GLU A 392 -22.36 -17.38 13.71
C GLU A 392 -22.65 -18.50 14.75
N GLY A 393 -23.92 -18.72 15.11
CA GLY A 393 -24.36 -19.79 16.00
C GLY A 393 -24.27 -21.19 15.37
N ALA A 394 -24.59 -21.33 14.08
CA ALA A 394 -24.45 -22.58 13.34
C ALA A 394 -22.97 -22.98 13.19
N LYS A 395 -22.10 -22.04 12.79
CA LYS A 395 -20.64 -22.23 12.73
C LYS A 395 -20.07 -22.68 14.09
N ARG A 396 -20.59 -22.17 15.20
CA ARG A 396 -20.19 -22.59 16.56
C ARG A 396 -20.68 -23.98 16.97
N ARG A 397 -21.82 -24.43 16.44
CA ARG A 397 -22.37 -25.77 16.71
C ARG A 397 -21.67 -26.85 15.89
N THR A 398 -21.27 -26.54 14.65
CA THR A 398 -20.43 -27.41 13.83
C THR A 398 -19.00 -27.50 14.35
N ALA A 399 -18.49 -26.42 14.95
CA ALA A 399 -17.18 -26.39 15.63
C ALA A 399 -17.16 -27.06 17.02
N GLY A 400 -18.22 -27.77 17.41
CA GLY A 400 -18.28 -28.58 18.63
C GLY A 400 -17.56 -29.94 18.54
N GLY A 401 -17.03 -30.29 17.36
CA GLY A 401 -15.89 -31.19 17.19
C GLY A 401 -14.80 -30.36 16.52
N ASP A 402 -13.62 -30.30 17.15
CA ASP A 402 -12.43 -29.52 16.79
C ASP A 402 -12.70 -28.20 16.04
N MET A 403 -12.82 -27.15 16.85
CA MET A 403 -12.96 -25.77 16.43
C MET A 403 -11.71 -25.32 15.67
N ASP A 404 -11.78 -25.42 14.35
CA ASP A 404 -10.71 -25.07 13.43
C ASP A 404 -10.39 -23.56 13.49
N TYR A 405 -9.27 -23.27 14.15
CA TYR A 405 -8.71 -21.95 14.42
C TYR A 405 -7.83 -21.46 13.25
N GLU A 406 -7.44 -22.37 12.35
CA GLU A 406 -6.48 -22.16 11.26
C GLU A 406 -7.05 -21.33 10.09
N ASP A 407 -8.30 -21.56 9.71
CA ASP A 407 -8.84 -21.01 8.45
C ASP A 407 -9.12 -19.49 8.46
N ASP A 408 -9.51 -18.94 9.61
CA ASP A 408 -9.72 -17.49 9.77
C ASP A 408 -8.38 -16.73 9.90
N ILE A 409 -7.32 -17.39 10.42
CA ILE A 409 -5.96 -16.84 10.49
C ILE A 409 -5.33 -16.85 9.08
N ARG A 410 -5.54 -17.92 8.31
CA ARG A 410 -5.12 -18.03 6.89
C ARG A 410 -5.69 -16.90 6.02
N MET A 411 -6.90 -16.40 6.28
CA MET A 411 -7.53 -15.37 5.44
C MET A 411 -6.94 -13.95 5.64
N ILE A 412 -6.41 -13.63 6.82
CA ILE A 412 -5.95 -12.28 7.17
C ILE A 412 -4.42 -12.17 7.17
N PHE A 413 -3.70 -13.28 7.36
CA PHE A 413 -2.30 -13.40 6.93
C PHE A 413 -2.14 -13.04 5.44
N ARG A 414 -3.08 -13.46 4.58
CA ARG A 414 -3.11 -13.11 3.14
C ARG A 414 -3.15 -11.61 2.80
N LEU A 415 -3.34 -10.69 3.76
CA LEU A 415 -3.52 -9.26 3.49
C LEU A 415 -2.42 -8.34 4.02
N PHE A 416 -1.60 -8.79 4.97
CA PHE A 416 -0.49 -8.00 5.53
C PHE A 416 0.85 -8.50 4.98
N THR A 417 0.98 -8.64 3.66
CA THR A 417 2.15 -9.27 3.03
C THR A 417 2.40 -10.69 3.55
N THR A 418 1.60 -11.68 3.14
CA THR A 418 2.18 -13.03 3.02
C THR A 418 2.83 -13.13 1.67
N MET A 419 4.15 -13.21 1.68
CA MET A 419 4.81 -14.20 0.86
C MET A 419 3.92 -15.43 0.64
N SER A 420 3.49 -15.68 -0.60
CA SER A 420 2.71 -16.89 -0.89
C SER A 420 3.59 -18.10 -0.61
N ILE A 421 3.16 -19.05 0.21
CA ILE A 421 3.79 -20.37 0.28
C ILE A 421 3.13 -21.25 -0.77
N THR A 422 3.92 -22.04 -1.48
CA THR A 422 3.43 -23.05 -2.42
C THR A 422 4.08 -24.37 -2.10
N LEU A 423 3.27 -25.38 -1.84
CA LEU A 423 3.73 -26.73 -1.59
C LEU A 423 4.14 -27.40 -2.90
N LEU A 424 5.41 -27.76 -2.98
CA LEU A 424 5.95 -28.68 -3.97
C LEU A 424 5.60 -30.14 -3.58
N ASP A 425 5.93 -31.08 -4.45
CA ASP A 425 5.91 -32.51 -4.15
C ASP A 425 7.13 -32.95 -3.33
N GLY A 426 7.29 -34.28 -3.20
CA GLY A 426 8.39 -34.93 -2.50
C GLY A 426 9.32 -35.70 -3.43
N GLY A 427 10.09 -36.61 -2.85
CA GLY A 427 11.00 -37.50 -3.56
C GLY A 427 10.23 -38.46 -4.48
N PHE A 428 10.16 -38.09 -5.76
CA PHE A 428 9.36 -38.83 -6.74
C PHE A 428 9.88 -40.25 -6.95
N GLY A 429 11.20 -40.43 -7.15
CA GLY A 429 11.81 -41.76 -7.29
C GLY A 429 11.59 -42.67 -6.08
N THR A 430 11.83 -42.13 -4.88
CA THR A 430 11.62 -42.88 -3.63
C THR A 430 10.15 -43.24 -3.42
N THR A 431 9.23 -42.38 -3.85
CA THR A 431 7.79 -42.67 -3.81
C THR A 431 7.42 -43.80 -4.76
N LEU A 432 7.95 -43.81 -6.00
CA LEU A 432 7.72 -44.91 -6.94
C LEU A 432 8.21 -46.25 -6.40
N GLU A 433 9.36 -46.28 -5.73
CA GLU A 433 9.93 -47.49 -5.14
C GLU A 433 9.19 -47.94 -3.87
N GLN A 434 9.02 -47.06 -2.89
CA GLN A 434 8.54 -47.42 -1.56
C GLN A 434 7.02 -47.59 -1.49
N ILE A 435 6.25 -46.78 -2.25
CA ILE A 435 4.78 -46.79 -2.19
C ILE A 435 4.18 -47.56 -3.36
N PHE A 436 4.75 -47.41 -4.56
CA PHE A 436 4.21 -48.05 -5.76
C PHE A 436 4.99 -49.30 -6.18
N HIS A 437 6.01 -49.70 -5.41
CA HIS A 437 6.79 -50.92 -5.60
C HIS A 437 7.39 -51.07 -7.01
N LEU A 438 7.68 -49.94 -7.67
CA LEU A 438 8.38 -49.92 -8.95
C LEU A 438 9.89 -49.97 -8.72
N ASN A 439 10.55 -50.93 -9.36
CA ASN A 439 12.00 -51.00 -9.35
C ASN A 439 12.59 -49.93 -10.27
N VAL A 440 12.86 -48.76 -9.70
CA VAL A 440 13.51 -47.63 -10.37
C VAL A 440 15.04 -47.62 -10.12
N SER A 441 15.54 -48.44 -9.22
CA SER A 441 16.96 -48.49 -8.84
C SER A 441 17.86 -49.11 -9.94
N HIS A 442 19.08 -48.60 -10.07
CA HIS A 442 20.18 -49.15 -10.90
C HIS A 442 20.11 -49.00 -12.44
N ARG A 443 19.44 -47.98 -12.99
CA ARG A 443 19.41 -47.77 -14.46
C ARG A 443 19.52 -46.28 -14.85
N PRO A 444 20.09 -45.96 -16.04
CA PRO A 444 19.90 -44.66 -16.66
C PRO A 444 18.40 -44.35 -16.79
N LEU A 445 18.01 -43.09 -16.57
CA LEU A 445 16.62 -42.62 -16.66
C LEU A 445 15.66 -43.22 -15.63
N TRP A 446 16.08 -43.47 -14.39
CA TRP A 446 15.24 -44.16 -13.40
C TRP A 446 13.85 -43.52 -13.19
N SER A 447 13.76 -42.19 -13.24
CA SER A 447 12.48 -41.46 -13.14
C SER A 447 11.71 -41.46 -14.45
N THR A 448 12.40 -41.26 -15.57
CA THR A 448 11.78 -41.06 -16.88
C THR A 448 11.37 -42.38 -17.54
N LYS A 449 12.03 -43.50 -17.22
CA LYS A 449 11.67 -44.81 -17.77
C LYS A 449 10.26 -45.23 -17.37
N ALA A 450 9.85 -44.91 -16.15
CA ALA A 450 8.48 -45.15 -15.67
C ALA A 450 7.41 -44.37 -16.47
N VAL A 451 7.75 -43.25 -17.11
CA VAL A 451 6.83 -42.52 -18.03
C VAL A 451 6.46 -43.38 -19.25
N VAL A 452 7.38 -44.23 -19.69
CA VAL A 452 7.16 -45.16 -20.81
C VAL A 452 6.53 -46.45 -20.32
N ASP A 453 7.16 -47.08 -19.33
CA ASP A 453 6.85 -48.45 -18.91
C ASP A 453 5.62 -48.52 -17.98
N SER A 454 5.30 -47.44 -17.25
CA SER A 454 4.26 -47.44 -16.21
C SER A 454 3.56 -46.08 -16.07
N PRO A 455 3.00 -45.51 -17.15
CA PRO A 455 2.41 -44.16 -17.14
C PRO A 455 1.27 -44.01 -16.12
N ASP A 456 0.47 -45.05 -15.90
CA ASP A 456 -0.63 -45.02 -14.92
C ASP A 456 -0.11 -44.82 -13.49
N VAL A 457 1.06 -45.40 -13.17
CA VAL A 457 1.69 -45.26 -11.85
C VAL A 457 2.22 -43.84 -11.66
N ILE A 458 2.75 -43.21 -12.72
CA ILE A 458 3.17 -41.80 -12.70
C ILE A 458 1.98 -40.89 -12.35
N VAL A 459 0.83 -41.11 -13.00
CA VAL A 459 -0.40 -40.36 -12.72
C VAL A 459 -0.85 -40.57 -11.27
N GLN A 460 -0.84 -41.82 -10.79
CA GLN A 460 -1.22 -42.13 -9.40
C GLN A 460 -0.27 -41.49 -8.38
N ALA A 461 1.04 -41.46 -8.66
CA ALA A 461 2.02 -40.81 -7.81
C ALA A 461 1.79 -39.30 -7.71
N HIS A 462 1.55 -38.62 -8.84
CA HIS A 462 1.16 -37.21 -8.83
C HIS A 462 -0.16 -36.97 -8.09
N LEU A 463 -1.17 -37.82 -8.30
CA LEU A 463 -2.44 -37.77 -7.55
C LEU A 463 -2.22 -37.89 -6.04
N ALA A 464 -1.35 -38.80 -5.62
CA ALA A 464 -1.04 -38.99 -4.20
C ALA A 464 -0.45 -37.72 -3.58
N PHE A 465 0.44 -37.03 -4.29
CA PHE A 465 0.97 -35.73 -3.85
C PHE A 465 -0.08 -34.62 -3.84
N LEU A 466 -0.94 -34.50 -4.86
CA LEU A 466 -2.02 -33.52 -4.88
C LEU A 466 -2.97 -33.69 -3.69
N ARG A 467 -3.36 -34.94 -3.40
CA ARG A 467 -4.20 -35.31 -2.25
C ARG A 467 -3.52 -35.04 -0.92
N ALA A 468 -2.19 -35.04 -0.87
CA ALA A 468 -1.40 -34.69 0.31
C ALA A 468 -1.13 -33.18 0.46
N GLY A 469 -1.66 -32.33 -0.42
CA GLY A 469 -1.55 -30.87 -0.29
C GLY A 469 -0.61 -30.19 -1.29
N THR A 470 0.11 -30.93 -2.14
CA THR A 470 0.93 -30.33 -3.20
C THR A 470 0.09 -29.46 -4.13
N ARG A 471 0.63 -28.27 -4.49
CA ARG A 471 0.02 -27.32 -5.44
C ARG A 471 0.94 -26.95 -6.60
N MET A 472 2.14 -27.53 -6.65
CA MET A 472 3.06 -27.45 -7.78
C MET A 472 3.67 -28.83 -7.99
N LEU A 473 3.31 -29.50 -9.08
CA LEU A 473 3.83 -30.83 -9.43
C LEU A 473 5.12 -30.72 -10.22
N SER A 474 6.12 -31.52 -9.88
CA SER A 474 7.37 -31.65 -10.60
C SER A 474 7.30 -32.80 -11.61
N THR A 475 7.67 -32.56 -12.87
CA THR A 475 7.65 -33.62 -13.89
C THR A 475 8.71 -34.70 -13.64
N ALA A 476 8.49 -35.93 -14.11
CA ALA A 476 9.47 -37.02 -14.01
C ALA A 476 10.62 -36.90 -15.05
N THR A 477 11.30 -35.75 -15.07
CA THR A 477 12.29 -35.37 -16.10
C THR A 477 13.67 -35.02 -15.58
N TYR A 478 13.94 -35.26 -14.29
CA TYR A 478 15.19 -34.90 -13.60
C TYR A 478 16.45 -35.34 -14.38
N GLN A 479 16.54 -36.59 -14.84
CA GLN A 479 17.70 -37.11 -15.61
C GLN A 479 17.55 -37.01 -17.13
N SER A 480 16.43 -36.49 -17.66
CA SER A 480 16.16 -36.58 -19.09
C SER A 480 17.02 -35.61 -19.90
N SER A 481 17.89 -36.13 -20.76
CA SER A 481 18.62 -35.37 -21.78
C SER A 481 18.85 -36.25 -23.01
N TYR A 482 19.22 -35.67 -24.16
CA TYR A 482 19.53 -36.45 -25.36
C TYR A 482 20.65 -37.47 -25.10
N MET A 483 21.67 -37.08 -24.33
CA MET A 483 22.79 -37.96 -23.99
C MET A 483 22.32 -39.14 -23.12
N GLU A 484 21.38 -38.92 -22.20
CA GLU A 484 20.92 -39.95 -21.28
C GLU A 484 19.94 -40.91 -21.97
N PHE A 485 19.13 -40.38 -22.90
CA PHE A 485 18.32 -41.20 -23.80
C PHE A 485 19.20 -42.10 -24.68
N GLU A 486 20.27 -41.56 -25.25
CA GLU A 486 21.22 -42.33 -26.06
C GLU A 486 21.88 -43.45 -25.25
N ARG A 487 22.32 -43.17 -24.02
CA ARG A 487 22.87 -44.18 -23.10
C ARG A 487 21.85 -45.25 -22.70
N ALA A 488 20.58 -44.89 -22.65
CA ALA A 488 19.49 -45.83 -22.38
C ALA A 488 19.04 -46.62 -23.63
N GLY A 489 19.71 -46.47 -24.78
CA GLY A 489 19.39 -47.15 -26.04
C GLY A 489 18.29 -46.48 -26.86
N ILE A 490 17.91 -45.24 -26.54
CA ILE A 490 16.93 -44.44 -27.27
C ILE A 490 17.69 -43.45 -28.16
N HIS A 491 18.09 -43.91 -29.34
CA HIS A 491 18.89 -43.11 -30.29
C HIS A 491 18.05 -42.13 -31.13
N ASN A 492 16.74 -42.34 -31.21
CA ASN A 492 15.86 -41.45 -31.97
C ASN A 492 15.50 -40.21 -31.14
N ARG A 493 15.88 -39.03 -31.64
CA ARG A 493 15.61 -37.74 -30.99
C ARG A 493 14.13 -37.39 -30.89
N ASP A 494 13.30 -37.81 -31.85
CA ASP A 494 11.87 -37.56 -31.79
C ASP A 494 11.21 -38.41 -30.71
N THR A 495 11.64 -39.67 -30.54
CA THR A 495 11.22 -40.51 -29.41
C THR A 495 11.63 -39.91 -28.06
N ALA A 496 12.85 -39.38 -27.95
CA ALA A 496 13.29 -38.67 -26.75
C ALA A 496 12.38 -37.46 -26.42
N LYS A 497 12.02 -36.65 -27.44
CA LYS A 497 11.09 -35.53 -27.30
C LYS A 497 9.71 -35.99 -26.85
N GLU A 498 9.17 -37.06 -27.44
CA GLU A 498 7.87 -37.62 -27.08
C GLU A 498 7.82 -38.06 -25.62
N ILE A 499 8.86 -38.74 -25.13
CA ILE A 499 8.94 -39.18 -23.72
C ILE A 499 8.98 -37.97 -22.77
N MET A 500 9.80 -36.97 -23.10
CA MET A 500 9.90 -35.72 -22.33
C MET A 500 8.55 -35.01 -22.20
N ARG A 501 7.81 -34.91 -23.32
CA ARG A 501 6.50 -34.28 -23.41
C ARG A 501 5.42 -35.08 -22.69
N LYS A 502 5.45 -36.41 -22.81
CA LYS A 502 4.52 -37.32 -22.14
C LYS A 502 4.58 -37.15 -20.63
N SER A 503 5.76 -36.90 -20.05
CA SER A 503 5.90 -36.62 -18.61
C SER A 503 5.06 -35.41 -18.15
N VAL A 504 5.02 -34.34 -18.94
CA VAL A 504 4.15 -33.17 -18.68
C VAL A 504 2.68 -33.53 -18.81
N GLU A 505 2.32 -34.31 -19.83
CA GLU A 505 0.93 -34.72 -20.08
C GLU A 505 0.38 -35.60 -18.96
N LEU A 506 1.18 -36.50 -18.39
CA LEU A 506 0.78 -37.33 -17.25
C LEU A 506 0.57 -36.48 -15.99
N ALA A 507 1.38 -35.45 -15.75
CA ALA A 507 1.14 -34.50 -14.67
C ALA A 507 -0.15 -33.68 -14.89
N CYS A 508 -0.45 -33.29 -16.13
CA CYS A 508 -1.72 -32.63 -16.48
C CYS A 508 -2.92 -33.54 -16.24
N GLN A 509 -2.83 -34.80 -16.65
CA GLN A 509 -3.86 -35.80 -16.44
C GLN A 509 -4.15 -35.99 -14.94
N ALA A 510 -3.10 -36.04 -14.12
CA ALA A 510 -3.25 -36.11 -12.67
C ALA A 510 -3.97 -34.87 -12.10
N ARG A 511 -3.61 -33.67 -12.56
CA ARG A 511 -4.29 -32.42 -12.19
C ARG A 511 -5.78 -32.45 -12.55
N GLU A 512 -6.12 -32.84 -13.77
CA GLU A 512 -7.51 -32.90 -14.25
C GLU A 512 -8.37 -33.89 -13.43
N MET A 513 -7.81 -35.06 -13.14
CA MET A 513 -8.46 -36.06 -12.29
C MET A 513 -8.71 -35.51 -10.87
N PHE A 514 -7.71 -34.86 -10.27
CA PHE A 514 -7.86 -34.29 -8.93
C PHE A 514 -8.89 -33.15 -8.88
N ILE A 515 -8.92 -32.26 -9.87
CA ILE A 515 -9.95 -31.20 -9.97
C ILE A 515 -11.35 -31.81 -10.01
N THR A 516 -11.52 -32.86 -10.79
CA THR A 516 -12.78 -33.62 -10.88
C THR A 516 -13.15 -34.24 -9.52
N GLU A 517 -12.18 -34.83 -8.80
CA GLU A 517 -12.39 -35.38 -7.45
C GLU A 517 -12.83 -34.32 -6.44
N GLN A 518 -12.34 -33.09 -6.57
CA GLN A 518 -12.68 -31.96 -5.70
C GLN A 518 -13.99 -31.23 -6.09
N GLN A 519 -14.75 -31.76 -7.06
CA GLN A 519 -16.02 -31.18 -7.52
C GLN A 519 -15.88 -29.69 -7.90
N ASP A 520 -14.79 -29.34 -8.59
CA ASP A 520 -14.47 -27.97 -9.03
C ASP A 520 -14.29 -26.94 -7.89
N GLN A 521 -14.08 -27.37 -6.64
CA GLN A 521 -13.70 -26.47 -5.54
C GLN A 521 -12.27 -25.92 -5.71
N VAL A 522 -11.43 -26.67 -6.42
CA VAL A 522 -10.06 -26.32 -6.81
C VAL A 522 -10.06 -26.20 -8.33
N GLY A 523 -9.61 -25.05 -8.85
CA GLY A 523 -9.51 -24.83 -10.30
C GLY A 523 -8.12 -25.12 -10.84
N GLU A 524 -7.99 -25.09 -12.17
CA GLU A 524 -6.72 -25.35 -12.86
C GLU A 524 -5.61 -24.38 -12.46
N GLN A 525 -5.96 -23.10 -12.21
CA GLN A 525 -5.03 -22.07 -11.75
C GLN A 525 -4.45 -22.31 -10.35
N ASP A 526 -5.02 -23.22 -9.57
CA ASP A 526 -4.59 -23.52 -8.20
C ASP A 526 -3.51 -24.61 -8.14
N ILE A 527 -3.22 -25.28 -9.28
CA ILE A 527 -2.25 -26.38 -9.39
C ILE A 527 -1.30 -26.14 -10.56
N GLY A 528 -0.07 -25.78 -10.23
CA GLY A 528 0.99 -25.56 -11.20
C GLY A 528 1.72 -26.84 -11.61
N ILE A 529 2.33 -26.82 -12.79
CA ILE A 529 3.24 -27.86 -13.30
C ILE A 529 4.62 -27.24 -13.53
N ALA A 530 5.60 -27.76 -12.79
CA ALA A 530 7.01 -27.42 -12.92
C ALA A 530 7.74 -28.45 -13.78
N PHE A 531 8.34 -27.99 -14.87
CA PHE A 531 9.24 -28.82 -15.66
C PHE A 531 10.64 -28.84 -15.02
N VAL A 532 11.05 -29.98 -14.45
CA VAL A 532 12.27 -30.07 -13.64
C VAL A 532 13.44 -30.73 -14.36
N MET A 533 14.65 -30.23 -14.10
CA MET A 533 15.88 -30.63 -14.75
C MET A 533 17.04 -30.73 -13.75
N GLY A 534 17.65 -31.92 -13.63
CA GLY A 534 18.82 -32.14 -12.78
C GLY A 534 20.14 -31.63 -13.38
N PRO A 535 21.25 -31.73 -12.63
CA PRO A 535 22.57 -31.36 -13.11
C PRO A 535 23.10 -32.36 -14.13
N PHE A 536 24.15 -31.99 -14.86
CA PHE A 536 24.86 -32.91 -15.75
C PHE A 536 25.34 -34.17 -15.03
N GLY A 537 25.79 -34.03 -13.78
CA GLY A 537 26.27 -35.13 -12.95
C GLY A 537 25.24 -36.25 -12.71
N ALA A 538 23.95 -35.95 -12.79
CA ALA A 538 22.88 -36.92 -12.54
C ALA A 538 22.79 -38.01 -13.61
N GLY A 539 23.32 -37.75 -14.82
CA GLY A 539 23.33 -38.70 -15.94
C GLY A 539 24.60 -39.56 -16.02
N LEU A 540 25.60 -39.33 -15.17
CA LEU A 540 26.86 -40.07 -15.15
C LEU A 540 26.73 -41.43 -14.43
N ASP A 541 27.65 -42.36 -14.73
CA ASP A 541 27.75 -43.66 -14.08
C ASP A 541 29.16 -43.86 -13.49
N PRO A 542 29.34 -43.90 -12.15
CA PRO A 542 28.30 -43.61 -11.15
C PRO A 542 27.85 -42.14 -11.19
N PRO A 543 26.65 -41.80 -10.67
CA PRO A 543 26.18 -40.42 -10.59
C PRO A 543 27.19 -39.52 -9.86
N GLN A 544 27.32 -38.27 -10.32
CA GLN A 544 28.22 -37.26 -9.76
C GLN A 544 27.47 -35.97 -9.40
N GLU A 545 26.24 -36.10 -8.94
CA GLU A 545 25.44 -34.94 -8.51
C GLU A 545 25.87 -34.39 -7.14
N TRP A 546 26.69 -35.11 -6.37
CA TRP A 546 27.18 -34.71 -5.04
C TRP A 546 28.59 -34.09 -5.06
N GLU A 547 29.59 -34.85 -5.50
CA GLU A 547 30.99 -34.39 -5.58
C GLU A 547 31.26 -33.57 -6.84
N ALA A 548 30.44 -33.74 -7.88
CA ALA A 548 30.48 -32.97 -9.12
C ALA A 548 31.81 -33.03 -9.91
N VAL A 549 32.44 -34.20 -9.88
CA VAL A 549 33.63 -34.48 -10.67
C VAL A 549 33.21 -34.87 -12.09
N TYR A 550 33.15 -33.88 -12.97
CA TYR A 550 32.69 -34.08 -14.36
C TYR A 550 33.85 -34.42 -15.31
N PRO A 551 33.65 -35.34 -16.28
CA PRO A 551 34.64 -35.62 -17.31
C PRO A 551 34.80 -34.43 -18.28
N PRO A 552 35.94 -34.31 -18.99
CA PRO A 552 36.10 -33.34 -20.06
C PRO A 552 35.07 -33.55 -21.19
N PRO A 553 34.59 -32.50 -21.86
CA PRO A 553 34.91 -31.08 -21.63
C PRO A 553 34.12 -30.44 -20.49
N TYR A 554 33.20 -31.16 -19.83
CA TYR A 554 32.30 -30.63 -18.80
C TYR A 554 33.00 -30.32 -17.47
N GLY A 555 34.15 -30.93 -17.21
CA GLY A 555 35.03 -30.60 -16.08
C GLY A 555 36.51 -30.60 -16.47
N PRO A 556 37.40 -30.43 -15.48
CA PRO A 556 38.86 -30.40 -15.67
C PRO A 556 39.42 -31.56 -16.49
N ILE A 557 40.48 -31.29 -17.27
CA ILE A 557 41.07 -32.23 -18.25
C ILE A 557 41.59 -33.55 -17.61
N ASP A 558 41.94 -33.48 -16.33
CA ASP A 558 42.45 -34.57 -15.50
C ASP A 558 41.35 -35.52 -14.96
N ASN A 559 40.07 -35.18 -15.16
CA ASN A 559 38.93 -36.01 -14.77
C ASN A 559 38.62 -37.15 -15.76
N VAL A 560 39.63 -37.94 -16.09
CA VAL A 560 39.47 -39.18 -16.86
C VAL A 560 39.26 -40.38 -15.93
N PRO A 561 38.50 -41.41 -16.35
CA PRO A 561 38.33 -42.63 -15.56
C PRO A 561 39.69 -43.23 -15.16
N GLY A 562 39.86 -43.56 -13.88
CA GLY A 562 41.11 -44.14 -13.33
C GLY A 562 42.17 -43.12 -12.87
N SER A 563 41.95 -41.82 -13.05
CA SER A 563 42.86 -40.78 -12.53
C SER A 563 42.83 -40.70 -11.00
N ALA A 564 44.02 -40.63 -10.38
CA ALA A 564 44.18 -40.50 -8.93
C ALA A 564 43.98 -39.05 -8.40
N SER A 565 43.93 -38.05 -9.29
CA SER A 565 43.83 -36.63 -8.96
C SER A 565 42.60 -36.00 -9.62
N ARG A 566 41.42 -36.59 -9.35
CA ARG A 566 40.15 -36.05 -9.84
C ARG A 566 39.72 -34.85 -8.99
N ARG A 567 39.18 -33.82 -9.62
CA ARG A 567 38.80 -32.56 -8.96
C ARG A 567 37.57 -31.93 -9.61
N ASN A 568 36.80 -31.18 -8.84
CA ASN A 568 35.55 -30.60 -9.32
C ASN A 568 35.65 -29.10 -9.66
N ALA A 569 36.85 -28.52 -9.68
CA ALA A 569 37.08 -27.09 -9.96
C ALA A 569 38.34 -26.87 -10.79
N PHE A 570 38.43 -25.70 -11.44
CA PHE A 570 39.56 -25.28 -12.26
C PHE A 570 40.58 -24.46 -11.44
N ARG A 571 41.87 -24.58 -11.78
CA ARG A 571 43.00 -23.88 -11.14
C ARG A 571 43.19 -22.49 -11.71
N GLU A 572 44.00 -21.68 -11.02
CA GLU A 572 44.56 -20.47 -11.61
C GLU A 572 45.30 -20.80 -12.93
N GLY A 573 44.99 -20.07 -14.00
CA GLY A 573 45.53 -20.31 -15.35
C GLY A 573 44.66 -21.17 -16.27
N GLU A 574 43.63 -21.86 -15.77
CA GLU A 574 42.76 -22.73 -16.58
C GLU A 574 41.46 -22.06 -17.07
N ARG A 575 41.43 -20.73 -17.14
CA ARG A 575 40.22 -19.95 -17.46
C ARG A 575 39.58 -20.35 -18.79
N GLU A 576 40.39 -20.58 -19.82
CA GLU A 576 39.88 -21.00 -21.13
C GLU A 576 39.23 -22.39 -21.10
N LEU A 577 39.75 -23.31 -20.26
CA LEU A 577 39.16 -24.64 -20.09
C LEU A 577 37.84 -24.57 -19.32
N GLU A 578 37.76 -23.69 -18.32
CA GLU A 578 36.51 -23.42 -17.60
C GLU A 578 35.45 -22.81 -18.52
N ASP A 579 35.82 -21.85 -19.36
CA ASP A 579 34.89 -21.26 -20.33
C ASP A 579 34.36 -22.30 -21.33
N ARG A 580 35.22 -23.24 -21.76
CA ARG A 580 34.80 -24.40 -22.59
C ARG A 580 33.86 -25.34 -21.84
N SER A 581 34.11 -25.57 -20.55
CA SER A 581 33.22 -26.34 -19.68
C SER A 581 31.86 -25.68 -19.53
N ILE A 582 31.82 -24.36 -19.30
CA ILE A 582 30.59 -23.58 -19.23
C ILE A 582 29.83 -23.65 -20.56
N GLU A 583 30.50 -23.56 -21.71
CA GLU A 583 29.84 -23.69 -23.02
C GLU A 583 29.28 -25.11 -23.24
N ALA A 584 30.02 -26.17 -22.89
CA ALA A 584 29.54 -27.55 -23.01
C ALA A 584 28.32 -27.81 -22.11
N LEU A 585 28.34 -27.32 -20.87
CA LEU A 585 27.20 -27.40 -19.94
C LEU A 585 26.02 -26.53 -20.43
N THR A 586 26.30 -25.40 -21.09
CA THR A 586 25.28 -24.54 -21.69
C THR A 586 24.51 -25.32 -22.77
N ASP A 587 25.22 -26.00 -23.67
CA ASP A 587 24.59 -26.78 -24.73
C ASP A 587 23.81 -27.98 -24.19
N PHE A 588 24.33 -28.63 -23.14
CA PHE A 588 23.63 -29.71 -22.44
C PHE A 588 22.25 -29.25 -21.91
N HIS A 589 22.22 -28.17 -21.12
CA HIS A 589 20.97 -27.67 -20.54
C HIS A 589 20.03 -27.06 -21.57
N ARG A 590 20.58 -26.36 -22.57
CA ARG A 590 19.81 -25.78 -23.68
C ARG A 590 19.09 -26.87 -24.47
N GLY A 591 19.76 -27.99 -24.76
CA GLY A 591 19.18 -29.10 -25.51
C GLY A 591 17.91 -29.66 -24.87
N ARG A 592 17.79 -29.62 -23.53
CA ARG A 592 16.62 -30.09 -22.78
C ARG A 592 15.43 -29.16 -22.94
N LEU A 593 15.65 -27.84 -22.92
CA LEU A 593 14.62 -26.85 -23.23
C LEU A 593 14.17 -26.96 -24.69
N GLU A 594 15.11 -27.16 -25.61
CA GLU A 594 14.84 -27.28 -27.05
C GLU A 594 13.97 -28.48 -27.42
N MET A 595 13.93 -29.53 -26.58
CA MET A 595 12.97 -30.65 -26.75
C MET A 595 11.51 -30.20 -26.77
N PHE A 596 11.19 -29.01 -26.23
CA PHE A 596 9.86 -28.42 -26.29
C PHE A 596 9.76 -27.26 -27.28
N LEU A 597 10.84 -26.48 -27.44
CA LEU A 597 10.76 -25.19 -28.14
C LEU A 597 10.96 -25.27 -29.66
N GLU A 598 11.47 -26.38 -30.19
CA GLU A 598 11.80 -26.54 -31.61
C GLU A 598 10.56 -26.65 -32.53
N ASP A 599 9.57 -27.47 -32.17
CA ASP A 599 8.41 -27.76 -33.02
C ASP A 599 7.07 -27.40 -32.37
N ASP A 600 6.02 -27.32 -33.19
CA ASP A 600 4.69 -26.87 -32.77
C ASP A 600 4.02 -27.81 -31.75
N VAL A 601 4.30 -29.11 -31.83
CA VAL A 601 3.77 -30.09 -30.87
C VAL A 601 4.40 -29.84 -29.51
N GLY A 602 5.72 -29.70 -29.46
CA GLY A 602 6.46 -29.33 -28.26
C GLY A 602 5.98 -28.02 -27.66
N ARG A 603 5.75 -26.97 -28.48
CA ARG A 603 5.26 -25.67 -28.01
C ARG A 603 3.84 -25.74 -27.42
N LYS A 604 2.97 -26.60 -27.94
CA LYS A 604 1.64 -26.84 -27.37
C LYS A 604 1.71 -27.49 -25.99
N VAL A 605 2.58 -28.50 -25.82
CA VAL A 605 2.81 -29.11 -24.51
C VAL A 605 3.48 -28.13 -23.57
N TRP A 606 4.46 -27.34 -24.07
CA TRP A 606 5.11 -26.30 -23.30
C TRP A 606 4.08 -25.38 -22.68
N LYS A 607 3.06 -24.90 -23.39
CA LYS A 607 2.02 -24.02 -22.82
C LYS A 607 1.31 -24.55 -21.56
N LYS A 608 1.35 -25.87 -21.30
CA LYS A 608 0.79 -26.48 -20.07
C LYS A 608 1.74 -26.42 -18.86
N VAL A 609 3.02 -26.14 -19.08
CA VAL A 609 4.03 -25.94 -18.04
C VAL A 609 3.89 -24.53 -17.47
N ASP A 610 3.85 -24.35 -16.16
CA ASP A 610 3.70 -23.03 -15.53
C ASP A 610 5.05 -22.37 -15.23
N CYS A 611 6.04 -23.20 -14.88
CA CYS A 611 7.41 -22.80 -14.58
C CYS A 611 8.38 -23.96 -14.84
N PHE A 612 9.68 -23.70 -14.80
CA PHE A 612 10.69 -24.75 -14.92
C PHE A 612 11.81 -24.58 -13.89
N ALA A 613 12.51 -25.67 -13.60
CA ALA A 613 13.49 -25.73 -12.53
C ALA A 613 14.77 -26.39 -13.00
N PHE A 614 15.89 -25.86 -12.53
CA PHE A 614 17.16 -26.59 -12.50
C PHE A 614 17.46 -26.92 -11.05
N GLU A 615 17.43 -28.20 -10.71
CA GLU A 615 17.50 -28.64 -9.32
C GLU A 615 18.70 -29.55 -9.06
N THR A 616 19.12 -29.61 -7.80
CA THR A 616 20.28 -30.39 -7.35
C THR A 616 21.58 -29.92 -8.00
N ILE A 617 21.73 -28.61 -8.29
CA ILE A 617 22.90 -28.08 -9.00
C ILE A 617 24.11 -27.96 -8.05
N PRO A 618 25.22 -28.69 -8.28
CA PRO A 618 26.33 -28.71 -7.32
C PRO A 618 27.44 -27.70 -7.61
N LEU A 619 27.45 -27.10 -8.80
CA LEU A 619 28.57 -26.27 -9.29
C LEU A 619 28.13 -24.86 -9.66
N VAL A 620 28.86 -23.87 -9.16
CA VAL A 620 28.73 -22.46 -9.51
C VAL A 620 28.98 -22.24 -11.01
N ARG A 621 29.90 -22.97 -11.63
CA ARG A 621 30.08 -22.88 -13.09
C ARG A 621 28.89 -23.44 -13.88
N GLU A 622 28.20 -24.44 -13.35
CA GLU A 622 27.00 -24.99 -13.99
C GLU A 622 25.82 -24.03 -13.85
N VAL A 623 25.69 -23.32 -12.73
CA VAL A 623 24.74 -22.20 -12.57
C VAL A 623 24.93 -21.14 -13.66
N LYS A 624 26.19 -20.74 -13.94
CA LYS A 624 26.49 -19.81 -15.04
C LYS A 624 26.07 -20.37 -16.40
N ALA A 625 26.35 -21.66 -16.63
CA ALA A 625 25.98 -22.35 -17.87
C ALA A 625 24.45 -22.44 -18.05
N ILE A 626 23.70 -22.73 -16.98
CA ILE A 626 22.23 -22.76 -16.97
C ILE A 626 21.66 -21.40 -17.36
N ARG A 627 22.13 -20.31 -16.73
CA ARG A 627 21.67 -18.96 -17.07
C ARG A 627 21.94 -18.59 -18.53
N ARG A 628 23.12 -18.98 -19.04
CA ARG A 628 23.46 -18.83 -20.46
C ARG A 628 22.57 -19.69 -21.35
N ALA A 629 22.24 -20.92 -20.94
CA ALA A 629 21.37 -21.83 -21.67
C ALA A 629 19.94 -21.28 -21.78
N VAL A 630 19.38 -20.78 -20.68
CA VAL A 630 18.06 -20.11 -20.67
C VAL A 630 18.06 -18.90 -21.60
N GLY A 631 19.09 -18.04 -21.50
CA GLY A 631 19.23 -16.89 -22.39
C GLY A 631 19.31 -17.26 -23.87
N LYS A 632 20.09 -18.28 -24.22
CA LYS A 632 20.18 -18.78 -25.61
C LYS A 632 18.88 -19.44 -26.07
N ALA A 633 18.22 -20.23 -25.20
CA ALA A 633 17.01 -20.95 -25.55
C ALA A 633 15.84 -20.01 -25.83
N PHE A 634 15.64 -18.94 -25.06
CA PHE A 634 14.48 -18.06 -25.24
C PHE A 634 14.75 -16.81 -26.09
N LYS A 635 15.97 -16.63 -26.60
CA LYS A 635 16.30 -15.52 -27.51
C LYS A 635 15.46 -15.59 -28.78
N GLY A 636 14.67 -14.55 -29.05
CA GLY A 636 13.73 -14.50 -30.18
C GLY A 636 12.48 -15.37 -29.99
N ARG A 637 12.23 -15.84 -28.77
CA ARG A 637 11.08 -16.65 -28.33
C ARG A 637 10.59 -16.17 -26.96
N GLU A 638 10.57 -14.85 -26.75
CA GLU A 638 10.29 -14.23 -25.45
C GLU A 638 8.85 -14.52 -24.96
N ASP A 639 7.91 -14.78 -25.88
CA ASP A 639 6.53 -15.18 -25.58
C ASP A 639 6.42 -16.56 -24.92
N LEU A 640 7.45 -17.40 -25.09
CA LEU A 640 7.54 -18.74 -24.49
C LEU A 640 8.31 -18.74 -23.17
N ALA A 641 8.94 -17.63 -22.79
CA ALA A 641 9.71 -17.52 -21.56
C ALA A 641 8.80 -17.60 -20.34
N LYS A 642 9.24 -18.33 -19.31
CA LYS A 642 8.47 -18.58 -18.09
C LYS A 642 9.31 -18.32 -16.85
N PRO A 643 8.67 -18.07 -15.69
CA PRO A 643 9.36 -18.07 -14.41
C PRO A 643 10.10 -19.39 -14.19
N TRP A 644 11.30 -19.30 -13.64
CA TRP A 644 12.14 -20.46 -13.41
C TRP A 644 13.03 -20.28 -12.18
N TRP A 645 13.54 -21.37 -11.64
CA TRP A 645 14.44 -21.32 -10.48
C TRP A 645 15.67 -22.22 -10.64
N ILE A 646 16.66 -21.94 -9.80
CA ILE A 646 17.81 -22.80 -9.56
C ILE A 646 17.78 -23.22 -8.09
N SER A 647 17.92 -24.52 -7.80
CA SER A 647 18.16 -24.99 -6.44
C SER A 647 19.44 -25.83 -6.41
N SER A 648 20.28 -25.52 -5.43
CA SER A 648 21.61 -26.11 -5.29
C SER A 648 21.66 -27.10 -4.14
N ILE A 649 22.66 -28.00 -4.15
CA ILE A 649 22.90 -28.92 -3.03
C ILE A 649 24.00 -28.43 -2.10
N PHE A 650 23.93 -28.85 -0.84
CA PHE A 650 24.91 -28.49 0.18
C PHE A 650 25.30 -29.68 1.05
N PRO A 651 26.08 -30.66 0.53
CA PRO A 651 26.59 -31.77 1.33
C PRO A 651 27.42 -31.24 2.51
N GLY A 652 27.01 -31.59 3.73
CA GLY A 652 27.59 -31.07 4.96
C GLY A 652 27.42 -29.57 5.16
N GLY A 653 26.37 -28.98 4.57
CA GLY A 653 26.06 -27.55 4.68
C GLY A 653 26.99 -26.63 3.88
N LYS A 654 27.73 -27.16 2.89
CA LYS A 654 28.74 -26.43 2.11
C LYS A 654 28.52 -26.60 0.61
N VAL A 655 28.85 -25.56 -0.16
CA VAL A 655 28.88 -25.63 -1.63
C VAL A 655 29.91 -26.71 -2.06
N PRO A 656 29.58 -27.63 -2.98
CA PRO A 656 30.51 -28.69 -3.41
C PRO A 656 31.77 -28.19 -4.12
N GLU A 657 31.66 -27.16 -4.96
CA GLU A 657 32.76 -26.68 -5.81
C GLU A 657 33.91 -26.09 -4.97
N MET A 658 35.12 -26.59 -5.22
CA MET A 658 36.35 -26.13 -4.56
C MET A 658 36.80 -24.77 -5.10
N ASP A 659 37.46 -23.97 -4.27
CA ASP A 659 38.13 -22.73 -4.67
C ASP A 659 39.64 -22.95 -4.86
N LEU A 660 40.01 -23.57 -5.98
CA LEU A 660 41.42 -23.81 -6.32
C LEU A 660 42.13 -22.55 -6.84
N ARG A 661 41.44 -21.40 -6.92
CA ARG A 661 42.01 -20.13 -7.40
C ARG A 661 42.60 -19.31 -6.25
N SER A 662 42.05 -19.44 -5.05
CA SER A 662 42.53 -18.75 -3.86
C SER A 662 43.84 -19.34 -3.28
N GLY A 663 44.42 -20.37 -3.92
CA GLY A 663 45.70 -20.98 -3.54
C GLY A 663 45.63 -21.97 -2.36
N ASN A 664 44.55 -21.93 -1.57
CA ASN A 664 44.26 -22.89 -0.51
C ASN A 664 43.44 -24.06 -1.09
N GLY A 665 44.11 -25.10 -1.59
CA GLY A 665 43.49 -26.23 -2.31
C GLY A 665 42.45 -27.07 -1.56
N GLU A 666 42.09 -26.68 -0.33
CA GLU A 666 41.08 -27.32 0.52
C GLU A 666 39.83 -26.44 0.77
N GLU A 667 39.84 -25.18 0.34
CA GLU A 667 38.71 -24.26 0.53
C GLU A 667 37.62 -24.50 -0.53
N ARG A 668 36.35 -24.30 -0.13
CA ARG A 668 35.17 -24.40 -1.00
C ARG A 668 34.65 -23.01 -1.28
N LEU A 669 34.02 -22.84 -2.46
CA LEU A 669 33.27 -21.61 -2.75
C LEU A 669 32.21 -21.36 -1.68
N SER A 670 31.91 -20.09 -1.42
CA SER A 670 30.93 -19.70 -0.41
C SER A 670 29.52 -19.67 -1.00
N VAL A 671 28.50 -19.68 -0.12
CA VAL A 671 27.11 -19.41 -0.53
C VAL A 671 26.99 -18.04 -1.23
N ARG A 672 27.84 -17.08 -0.85
CA ARG A 672 27.89 -15.77 -1.51
C ARG A 672 28.34 -15.88 -2.97
N ASP A 673 29.35 -16.68 -3.27
CA ASP A 673 29.83 -16.87 -4.64
C ASP A 673 28.76 -17.52 -5.52
N LEU A 674 28.04 -18.49 -4.95
CA LEU A 674 26.88 -19.13 -5.58
C LEU A 674 25.76 -18.12 -5.87
N VAL A 675 25.28 -17.40 -4.86
CA VAL A 675 24.18 -16.42 -5.02
C VAL A 675 24.53 -15.33 -6.03
N ARG A 676 25.79 -14.88 -6.06
CA ARG A 676 26.24 -13.93 -7.09
C ARG A 676 26.21 -14.54 -8.49
N ALA A 677 26.60 -15.80 -8.65
CA ALA A 677 26.46 -16.48 -9.94
C ALA A 677 25.00 -16.69 -10.36
N GLU A 678 24.08 -16.86 -9.40
CA GLU A 678 22.65 -16.98 -9.68
C GLU A 678 22.00 -15.63 -10.05
N LEU A 679 22.38 -14.54 -9.38
CA LEU A 679 21.62 -13.28 -9.39
C LEU A 679 22.31 -12.06 -10.03
N THR A 680 23.50 -12.18 -10.63
CA THR A 680 24.23 -11.02 -11.20
C THR A 680 24.73 -11.23 -12.64
N GLY A 681 25.09 -10.18 -13.38
CA GLY A 681 25.61 -10.30 -14.76
C GLY A 681 24.52 -10.39 -15.85
N ASP A 682 24.93 -10.57 -17.10
CA ASP A 682 24.15 -10.16 -18.28
C ASP A 682 23.09 -11.17 -18.79
N TYR A 683 23.03 -12.37 -18.20
CA TYR A 683 22.05 -13.40 -18.60
C TYR A 683 20.76 -13.29 -17.78
N PRO A 684 19.63 -13.83 -18.29
CA PRO A 684 18.37 -13.81 -17.55
C PRO A 684 18.52 -14.30 -16.12
N LEU A 685 17.90 -13.58 -15.20
CA LEU A 685 17.89 -13.93 -13.78
C LEU A 685 16.77 -14.94 -13.52
N PRO A 686 17.01 -15.96 -12.68
CA PRO A 686 15.95 -16.83 -12.21
C PRO A 686 14.98 -16.03 -11.34
N ARG A 687 13.73 -16.49 -11.30
CA ARG A 687 12.69 -15.96 -10.41
C ARG A 687 12.81 -16.53 -8.99
N GLY A 688 13.47 -17.68 -8.83
CA GLY A 688 13.75 -18.27 -7.53
C GLY A 688 15.15 -18.85 -7.40
N ILE A 689 15.67 -18.83 -6.18
CA ILE A 689 16.92 -19.51 -5.81
C ILE A 689 16.72 -20.26 -4.50
N GLY A 690 17.57 -21.27 -4.24
CA GLY A 690 17.58 -21.91 -2.94
C GLY A 690 18.24 -23.28 -2.96
N LEU A 691 17.65 -24.23 -2.24
CA LEU A 691 18.28 -25.51 -1.97
C LEU A 691 17.32 -26.68 -2.02
N ASN A 692 17.86 -27.82 -2.43
CA ASN A 692 17.19 -29.10 -2.36
C ASN A 692 18.19 -30.23 -2.08
N CYS A 693 17.64 -31.41 -1.78
CA CYS A 693 18.40 -32.64 -1.51
C CYS A 693 19.53 -32.48 -0.48
N THR A 694 19.32 -31.56 0.46
CA THR A 694 20.26 -31.19 1.52
C THR A 694 19.69 -31.68 2.86
N PRO A 695 20.54 -32.12 3.81
CA PRO A 695 20.12 -32.43 5.17
C PRO A 695 19.36 -31.27 5.83
N LEU A 696 18.24 -31.56 6.50
CA LEU A 696 17.36 -30.54 7.08
C LEU A 696 18.07 -29.67 8.14
N ASP A 697 18.99 -30.26 8.92
CA ASP A 697 19.77 -29.59 9.96
C ASP A 697 20.61 -28.40 9.44
N SER A 698 21.02 -28.46 8.17
CA SER A 698 21.84 -27.44 7.51
C SER A 698 21.00 -26.30 6.92
N VAL A 699 19.70 -26.53 6.70
CA VAL A 699 18.80 -25.61 5.99
C VAL A 699 18.69 -24.24 6.66
N PRO A 700 18.47 -24.10 7.99
CA PRO A 700 18.33 -22.79 8.62
C PRO A 700 19.56 -21.89 8.39
N GLY A 701 20.77 -22.46 8.55
CA GLY A 701 22.02 -21.73 8.34
C GLY A 701 22.23 -21.32 6.89
N LEU A 702 21.85 -22.19 5.95
CA LEU A 702 21.92 -21.90 4.52
C LEU A 702 20.94 -20.80 4.12
N VAL A 703 19.66 -20.89 4.51
CA VAL A 703 18.65 -19.86 4.22
C VAL A 703 19.11 -18.49 4.71
N ASN A 704 19.66 -18.40 5.93
CA ASN A 704 20.22 -17.16 6.45
C ASN A 704 21.42 -16.64 5.61
N ASN A 705 22.27 -17.54 5.11
CA ASN A 705 23.38 -17.16 4.21
C ASN A 705 22.86 -16.62 2.87
N PHE A 706 21.82 -17.25 2.31
CA PHE A 706 21.11 -16.78 1.10
C PHE A 706 20.52 -15.37 1.34
N GLU A 707 19.73 -15.20 2.40
CA GLU A 707 19.09 -13.93 2.76
C GLU A 707 20.08 -12.79 2.88
N ARG A 708 21.19 -13.03 3.60
CA ARG A 708 22.22 -12.02 3.79
C ARG A 708 22.83 -11.54 2.47
N GLU A 709 23.06 -12.44 1.51
CA GLU A 709 23.61 -12.02 0.22
C GLU A 709 22.54 -11.38 -0.68
N VAL A 710 21.28 -11.85 -0.64
CA VAL A 710 20.17 -11.21 -1.35
C VAL A 710 19.96 -9.77 -0.87
N CYS A 711 19.98 -9.53 0.45
CA CYS A 711 19.90 -8.18 1.01
C CYS A 711 21.04 -7.29 0.53
N ARG A 712 22.29 -7.79 0.53
CA ARG A 712 23.44 -7.04 -0.01
C ARG A 712 23.25 -6.67 -1.48
N LEU A 713 22.78 -7.60 -2.32
CA LEU A 713 22.53 -7.32 -3.73
C LEU A 713 21.43 -6.27 -3.93
N ARG A 714 20.41 -6.25 -3.06
CA ARG A 714 19.37 -5.20 -3.08
C ARG A 714 19.92 -3.85 -2.64
N ASP A 715 20.73 -3.81 -1.58
CA ASP A 715 21.38 -2.60 -1.09
C ASP A 715 22.38 -2.03 -2.12
N GLU A 716 23.08 -2.89 -2.86
CA GLU A 716 23.95 -2.54 -3.99
C GLU A 716 23.15 -2.06 -5.22
N GLY A 717 21.81 -2.18 -5.23
CA GLY A 717 20.96 -1.88 -6.37
C GLY A 717 21.07 -2.89 -7.53
N ALA A 718 21.78 -4.01 -7.31
CA ALA A 718 22.00 -5.07 -8.30
C ALA A 718 20.79 -6.00 -8.47
N LEU A 719 19.86 -6.01 -7.52
CA LEU A 719 18.63 -6.80 -7.56
C LEU A 719 17.41 -5.94 -7.21
N THR A 720 16.48 -5.79 -8.16
CA THR A 720 15.22 -5.03 -7.98
C THR A 720 13.97 -5.87 -8.22
N ASN A 721 14.14 -7.06 -8.79
CA ASN A 721 13.03 -7.94 -9.14
C ASN A 721 12.57 -8.77 -7.92
N PRO A 722 11.26 -9.08 -7.82
CA PRO A 722 10.76 -10.02 -6.83
C PRO A 722 11.45 -11.39 -6.96
N LEU A 723 11.73 -12.04 -5.83
CA LEU A 723 12.53 -13.26 -5.75
C LEU A 723 11.86 -14.33 -4.89
N TRP A 724 11.91 -15.58 -5.34
CA TRP A 724 11.35 -16.74 -4.64
C TRP A 724 12.43 -17.48 -3.86
N LEU A 725 12.10 -17.89 -2.63
CA LEU A 725 12.89 -18.85 -1.88
C LEU A 725 12.42 -20.27 -2.23
N ILE A 726 13.35 -21.15 -2.55
CA ILE A 726 13.07 -22.54 -2.88
C ILE A 726 13.72 -23.46 -1.84
N VAL A 727 12.94 -24.28 -1.12
CA VAL A 727 13.46 -25.15 -0.05
C VAL A 727 12.75 -26.50 -0.03
N TYR A 728 13.45 -27.57 -0.44
CA TYR A 728 12.90 -28.92 -0.34
C TYR A 728 13.98 -29.96 0.03
N PRO A 729 14.25 -30.12 1.34
CA PRO A 729 15.34 -30.95 1.87
C PRO A 729 14.99 -32.45 1.89
N ASN A 730 15.98 -33.26 2.24
CA ASN A 730 15.78 -34.71 2.46
C ASN A 730 14.97 -34.98 3.74
N ALA A 731 14.30 -36.14 3.82
CA ALA A 731 13.56 -36.58 5.02
C ALA A 731 14.44 -36.77 6.26
N GLY A 732 15.73 -37.09 6.05
CA GLY A 732 16.72 -37.20 7.12
C GLY A 732 16.81 -38.57 7.81
N ASP A 733 16.23 -39.65 7.28
CA ASP A 733 16.37 -40.95 7.96
C ASP A 733 17.84 -41.39 8.07
N VAL A 734 18.15 -42.06 9.18
CA VAL A 734 19.49 -42.50 9.54
C VAL A 734 19.87 -43.75 8.75
N TYR A 735 21.04 -43.75 8.12
CA TYR A 735 21.67 -44.94 7.56
C TYR A 735 22.36 -45.71 8.68
N ASP A 736 22.00 -46.97 8.89
CA ASP A 736 22.77 -47.83 9.78
C ASP A 736 24.02 -48.27 9.03
N THR A 737 25.15 -47.61 9.33
CA THR A 737 26.45 -47.85 8.70
C THR A 737 27.06 -49.20 9.09
N VAL A 738 26.53 -49.89 10.11
CA VAL A 738 26.99 -51.22 10.55
C VAL A 738 26.20 -52.31 9.84
N ALA A 739 24.89 -52.10 9.64
CA ALA A 739 24.02 -53.05 8.95
C ALA A 739 24.02 -52.89 7.41
N ASP A 740 24.64 -51.83 6.88
CA ASP A 740 24.63 -51.42 5.47
C ASP A 740 23.21 -51.34 4.90
N LYS A 741 22.30 -50.82 5.74
CA LYS A 741 20.87 -50.70 5.47
C LYS A 741 20.34 -49.40 6.04
N TRP A 742 19.33 -48.84 5.38
CA TRP A 742 18.50 -47.82 5.99
C TRP A 742 17.71 -48.41 7.17
N VAL A 743 17.53 -47.65 8.25
CA VAL A 743 16.75 -48.08 9.42
C VAL A 743 15.27 -48.11 9.04
N ASP A 744 14.82 -49.20 8.42
CA ASP A 744 13.42 -49.44 8.01
C ASP A 744 12.57 -50.21 9.05
N ASP A 745 13.15 -50.60 10.19
CA ASP A 745 12.49 -51.42 11.24
C ASP A 745 11.69 -50.61 12.28
N ALA A 746 11.43 -49.32 12.01
CA ALA A 746 10.59 -48.50 12.88
C ALA A 746 9.11 -48.83 12.66
N ASP A 747 8.40 -49.22 13.71
CA ASP A 747 6.93 -49.36 13.71
C ASP A 747 6.26 -48.07 13.19
N ASP A 748 5.07 -48.19 12.60
CA ASP A 748 4.34 -47.12 11.91
C ASP A 748 4.18 -45.86 12.76
N HIS A 749 4.08 -46.02 14.09
CA HIS A 749 4.05 -44.93 15.05
C HIS A 749 5.33 -44.07 15.01
N VAL A 750 6.50 -44.70 15.07
CA VAL A 750 7.81 -44.01 15.08
C VAL A 750 8.08 -43.35 13.72
N ARG A 751 7.67 -43.99 12.62
CA ARG A 751 7.70 -43.38 11.29
C ARG A 751 6.80 -42.13 11.23
N GLY A 752 5.60 -42.23 11.79
CA GLY A 752 4.65 -41.13 11.95
C GLY A 752 5.23 -39.92 12.68
N GLU A 753 5.91 -40.15 13.81
CA GLU A 753 6.56 -39.11 14.62
C GLU A 753 7.72 -38.43 13.89
N ARG A 754 8.58 -39.22 13.22
CA ARG A 754 9.71 -38.67 12.44
C ARG A 754 9.23 -37.73 11.34
N MET A 755 8.20 -38.12 10.59
CA MET A 755 7.62 -37.26 9.55
C MET A 755 7.04 -35.97 10.14
N SER A 756 6.38 -36.04 11.30
CA SER A 756 5.81 -34.87 11.97
C SER A 756 6.90 -33.94 12.49
N SER A 757 8.01 -34.50 13.01
CA SER A 757 9.19 -33.71 13.41
C SER A 757 9.80 -33.00 12.20
N TRP A 758 10.05 -33.73 11.12
CA TRP A 758 10.58 -33.17 9.87
C TRP A 758 9.70 -32.02 9.33
N ALA A 759 8.38 -32.22 9.30
CA ALA A 759 7.43 -31.22 8.84
C ALA A 759 7.43 -29.98 9.74
N LYS A 760 7.49 -30.16 11.06
CA LYS A 760 7.57 -29.07 12.03
C LYS A 760 8.86 -28.27 11.86
N ASP A 761 10.00 -28.95 11.85
CA ASP A 761 11.31 -28.31 11.73
C ASP A 761 11.43 -27.52 10.42
N LEU A 762 10.93 -28.07 9.31
CA LEU A 762 10.87 -27.36 8.04
C LEU A 762 9.87 -26.19 8.06
N SER A 763 8.71 -26.33 8.70
CA SER A 763 7.73 -25.24 8.85
C SER A 763 8.29 -24.07 9.66
N ASP A 764 9.14 -24.34 10.67
CA ASP A 764 9.79 -23.30 11.48
C ASP A 764 10.82 -22.52 10.65
N VAL A 765 11.55 -23.20 9.75
CA VAL A 765 12.43 -22.54 8.76
C VAL A 765 11.62 -21.64 7.84
N VAL A 766 10.51 -22.15 7.28
CA VAL A 766 9.64 -21.40 6.37
C VAL A 766 9.08 -20.16 7.06
N ARG A 767 8.54 -20.30 8.29
CA ARG A 767 8.02 -19.17 9.08
C ARG A 767 9.08 -18.12 9.36
N THR A 768 10.30 -18.56 9.69
CA THR A 768 11.45 -17.65 9.87
C THR A 768 11.74 -16.86 8.59
N ALA A 769 11.80 -17.54 7.44
CA ALA A 769 12.01 -16.89 6.14
C ALA A 769 10.84 -16.00 5.70
N GLN A 770 9.60 -16.30 6.10
CA GLN A 770 8.46 -15.41 5.83
C GLN A 770 8.57 -14.08 6.57
N VAL A 771 9.01 -14.12 7.83
CA VAL A 771 9.14 -12.94 8.69
C VAL A 771 10.34 -12.08 8.30
N SER A 772 11.35 -12.66 7.63
CA SER A 772 12.52 -11.89 7.17
C SER A 772 12.18 -10.80 6.16
N GLY A 773 11.07 -10.94 5.43
CA GLY A 773 10.63 -9.99 4.39
C GLY A 773 11.58 -9.91 3.19
N VAL A 774 12.58 -10.79 3.11
CA VAL A 774 13.55 -10.83 2.01
C VAL A 774 12.92 -11.39 0.74
N TRP A 775 12.03 -12.35 0.88
CA TRP A 775 11.53 -13.12 -0.23
C TRP A 775 10.10 -12.68 -0.57
N ASP A 776 9.66 -12.91 -1.81
CA ASP A 776 8.31 -12.57 -2.28
C ASP A 776 7.37 -13.79 -2.33
N ARG A 777 7.93 -15.00 -2.49
CA ARG A 777 7.22 -16.28 -2.46
C ARG A 777 8.14 -17.39 -1.94
N ILE A 778 7.61 -18.38 -1.21
CA ILE A 778 8.35 -19.59 -0.79
C ILE A 778 7.75 -20.79 -1.52
N LEU A 779 8.57 -21.56 -2.21
CA LEU A 779 8.22 -22.90 -2.67
C LEU A 779 8.89 -23.88 -1.72
N VAL A 780 8.09 -24.70 -1.04
CA VAL A 780 8.57 -25.65 -0.04
C VAL A 780 8.02 -27.05 -0.30
N GLY A 781 8.85 -28.08 -0.14
CA GLY A 781 8.44 -29.47 -0.30
C GLY A 781 9.50 -30.41 0.24
N GLY A 782 9.69 -31.56 -0.41
CA GLY A 782 10.72 -32.51 -0.03
C GLY A 782 11.54 -33.06 -1.21
N CYS A 783 12.75 -33.54 -0.94
CA CYS A 783 13.57 -34.29 -1.89
C CYS A 783 13.65 -35.77 -1.45
N CYS A 784 14.83 -36.38 -1.34
CA CYS A 784 14.99 -37.81 -1.18
C CYS A 784 14.29 -38.32 0.08
N ARG A 785 13.53 -39.42 -0.09
CA ARG A 785 12.81 -40.15 0.96
C ARG A 785 11.65 -39.40 1.59
N THR A 786 11.30 -38.24 1.05
CA THR A 786 10.02 -37.60 1.35
C THR A 786 8.94 -38.18 0.45
N HIS A 787 7.80 -38.52 1.03
CA HIS A 787 6.67 -39.13 0.32
C HIS A 787 5.38 -38.37 0.66
N PRO A 788 4.21 -38.69 0.07
CA PRO A 788 2.98 -37.93 0.32
C PRO A 788 2.63 -37.73 1.80
N GLY A 789 2.94 -38.70 2.68
CA GLY A 789 2.73 -38.57 4.12
C GLY A 789 3.59 -37.50 4.82
N HIS A 790 4.74 -37.15 4.25
CA HIS A 790 5.54 -36.00 4.70
C HIS A 790 4.89 -34.69 4.26
N ILE A 791 4.43 -34.63 3.01
CA ILE A 791 3.81 -33.42 2.44
C ILE A 791 2.48 -33.12 3.14
N ASP A 792 1.66 -34.12 3.45
CA ASP A 792 0.42 -33.96 4.23
C ASP A 792 0.68 -33.37 5.62
N ARG A 793 1.76 -33.79 6.29
CA ARG A 793 2.14 -33.23 7.59
C ARG A 793 2.72 -31.82 7.46
N LEU A 794 3.47 -31.56 6.39
CA LEU A 794 3.98 -30.23 6.10
C LEU A 794 2.85 -29.26 5.79
N GLU A 795 1.84 -29.66 5.01
CA GLU A 795 0.64 -28.87 4.77
C GLU A 795 -0.07 -28.52 6.08
N LYS A 796 -0.24 -29.48 6.98
CA LYS A 796 -0.85 -29.26 8.30
C LYS A 796 0.01 -28.41 9.23
N ALA A 797 1.32 -28.41 9.05
CA ALA A 797 2.25 -27.65 9.88
C ALA A 797 2.39 -26.18 9.44
N LEU A 798 2.04 -25.85 8.19
CA LEU A 798 2.15 -24.51 7.59
C LEU A 798 0.85 -23.70 7.71
#